data_AF-A0A7C4UKM1-F1
#
_entry.id   AF-A0A7C4UKM1-F1
#
_cell.length_a   1.000
_cell.length_b   1.000
_cell.length_c   1.000
_cell.angle_alpha   90.00
_cell.angle_beta   90.00
_cell.angle_gamma   90.00
#
_symmetry.space_group_name_H-M   'P 1'
#
loop_
_entity.id
_entity.type
_entity.pdbx_description
1 polymer ?
#
loop_
_entity_poly.entity_id
_entity_poly.type
_entity_poly.pdbx_seq_one_letter_code
_entity_poly.pdbx_strand_id
1 'polypeptide(L)'
;SNGGDGYVSLEVSPFIAHDTEATAAQAQQLWARVARKNLMVKIPATKAGIPAIRKAIAAGVNINVTLIFSLARYAEVMDAYLSGLEERAAAGHPIDHIASVASFFVSRVDSKIDPKLPDGSPLKGKTAIANAKLAYDEYHKTFAGRRWENLKIKGARVQRPLWASTGTKNPAYSDTLYVDNLIGPETVNTVPPATLDAFKDHGKAEMTLMRDLDQALDEINQLEAAGISMAVMTQELEDEGVKAFADAFSELLATIDERRKNAASSLGPLADSVAQRIAQLEADSVPARLWRHDPSLWVPLKDKEGQHEVAIRMGWLDSVDKARKKLNEYESFAREIQNAGIDRVLVLGMGGSSLTAEVFSLLFDHGPSSLKVGILDSTEPAQVAEAAKNYPPDKTLYIVASKSGGTAEVMAAFDFFWKLSKKDGSHFVATTDPGTSLEALARKRNFRRIFSADEFVGGRYSALTDFGLVPAALLGLDLNRLLDRADWMRAQCSEHIPAARNPGMALGAVLGESALHGRDKLTVVADAPLSPFASWIEQIIAESSGKNGKGILPVPLEPLGDVKEYGDDRIFVYLRQTGENDKAIAALHNAGHPVIQLPITNSYDIGAEMYRWEIATVVACSILGVNAFDQPNVESSKKITKAKIAEYQKKGKLKEGKPAWKQDGVTVFSPTAITGTSLQVVLSKFLKKANPSTGSGRRPGGYVAINAYLPRNAEMSDALQKMRSAIRAKTGNAVTAGFGPRFQHSTGQFHKGGPKNALFIVITAEPEKDFDIPTEGLTFGTLIRAQALGDYEALIEAKRKVLRIHLPSVEDVKMLLEMLEG
;
A
#
# COMPACT_ATOMS: atom_id res chain seq x y z
N SER A 1 30.07 -16.42 0.40
CA SER A 1 30.05 -17.81 -0.07
C SER A 1 30.69 -18.04 -1.46
N ASN A 2 31.16 -17.04 -2.23
CA ASN A 2 31.58 -17.23 -3.65
C ASN A 2 30.52 -17.96 -4.52
N GLY A 3 29.24 -17.78 -4.17
CA GLY A 3 28.13 -18.49 -4.80
C GLY A 3 27.94 -19.94 -4.34
N GLY A 4 28.58 -20.40 -3.26
CA GLY A 4 28.34 -21.72 -2.66
C GLY A 4 27.04 -21.82 -1.85
N ASP A 5 26.53 -20.69 -1.34
CA ASP A 5 25.33 -20.59 -0.52
C ASP A 5 24.43 -19.43 -0.97
N GLY A 6 23.19 -19.40 -0.46
CA GLY A 6 22.19 -18.39 -0.81
C GLY A 6 21.26 -18.81 -1.96
N TYR A 7 21.07 -20.11 -2.16
CA TYR A 7 20.18 -20.65 -3.18
C TYR A 7 18.71 -20.65 -2.75
N VAL A 8 17.82 -20.46 -3.71
CA VAL A 8 16.35 -20.55 -3.53
C VAL A 8 15.85 -21.70 -4.40
N SER A 9 15.09 -22.62 -3.81
CA SER A 9 14.58 -23.79 -4.52
C SER A 9 13.14 -23.58 -4.98
N LEU A 10 12.85 -23.91 -6.24
CA LEU A 10 11.50 -23.91 -6.81
C LEU A 10 11.21 -25.26 -7.46
N GLU A 11 10.08 -25.88 -7.16
CA GLU A 11 9.75 -27.23 -7.61
C GLU A 11 9.02 -27.25 -8.95
N VAL A 12 9.28 -28.30 -9.73
CA VAL A 12 8.42 -28.66 -10.87
C VAL A 12 7.04 -29.07 -10.37
N SER A 13 6.05 -29.11 -11.26
CA SER A 13 4.73 -29.63 -10.96
C SER A 13 4.84 -31.09 -10.50
N PRO A 14 4.27 -31.46 -9.34
CA PRO A 14 4.29 -32.85 -8.88
C PRO A 14 3.50 -33.79 -9.82
N PHE A 15 2.56 -33.26 -10.62
CA PHE A 15 1.76 -34.05 -11.58
C PHE A 15 2.57 -34.65 -12.73
N ILE A 16 3.78 -34.14 -12.98
CA ILE A 16 4.67 -34.64 -14.03
C ILE A 16 5.84 -35.45 -13.47
N ALA A 17 5.83 -35.79 -12.18
CA ALA A 17 6.92 -36.51 -11.52
C ALA A 17 7.23 -37.89 -12.15
N HIS A 18 6.32 -38.47 -12.94
CA HIS A 18 6.51 -39.71 -13.68
C HIS A 18 6.69 -39.52 -15.20
N ASP A 19 6.89 -38.28 -15.65
CA ASP A 19 7.14 -37.91 -17.06
C ASP A 19 8.50 -37.21 -17.19
N THR A 20 9.45 -37.91 -17.83
CA THR A 20 10.82 -37.45 -18.02
C THR A 20 10.90 -36.18 -18.87
N GLU A 21 10.22 -36.15 -20.01
CA GLU A 21 10.34 -35.04 -20.96
C GLU A 21 9.64 -33.80 -20.43
N ALA A 22 8.43 -33.96 -19.88
CA ALA A 22 7.71 -32.84 -19.29
C ALA A 22 8.47 -32.24 -18.09
N THR A 23 9.06 -33.09 -17.23
CA THR A 23 9.85 -32.62 -16.08
C THR A 23 11.09 -31.85 -16.52
N ALA A 24 11.86 -32.37 -17.47
CA ALA A 24 13.05 -31.70 -17.98
C ALA A 24 12.71 -30.37 -18.66
N ALA A 25 11.64 -30.35 -19.47
CA ALA A 25 11.16 -29.15 -20.15
C ALA A 25 10.71 -28.08 -19.15
N GLN A 26 9.94 -28.46 -18.13
CA GLN A 26 9.49 -27.51 -17.12
C GLN A 26 10.66 -26.99 -16.27
N ALA A 27 11.66 -27.82 -15.97
CA ALA A 27 12.84 -27.35 -15.25
C ALA A 27 13.60 -26.26 -16.01
N GLN A 28 13.79 -26.44 -17.32
CA GLN A 28 14.39 -25.41 -18.18
C GLN A 28 13.50 -24.17 -18.29
N GLN A 29 12.17 -24.34 -18.38
CA GLN A 29 11.21 -23.24 -18.40
C GLN A 29 11.28 -22.39 -17.12
N LEU A 30 11.30 -23.03 -15.95
CA LEU A 30 11.39 -22.34 -14.65
C LEU A 30 12.73 -21.62 -14.51
N TRP A 31 13.84 -22.27 -14.91
CA TRP A 31 15.17 -21.66 -14.94
C TRP A 31 15.20 -20.38 -15.79
N ALA A 32 14.69 -20.45 -17.01
CA ALA A 32 14.63 -19.32 -17.92
C ALA A 32 13.69 -18.21 -17.42
N ARG A 33 12.54 -18.57 -16.84
CA ARG A 33 11.53 -17.61 -16.37
C ARG A 33 11.98 -16.84 -15.13
N VAL A 34 12.66 -17.49 -14.20
CA VAL A 34 13.17 -16.83 -12.99
C VAL A 34 14.44 -16.03 -13.29
N ALA A 35 15.30 -16.52 -14.21
CA ALA A 35 16.49 -15.83 -14.67
C ALA A 35 17.41 -15.30 -13.54
N ARG A 36 17.54 -16.07 -12.45
CA ARG A 36 18.43 -15.77 -11.32
C ARG A 36 19.45 -16.88 -11.13
N LYS A 37 20.72 -16.52 -11.01
CA LYS A 37 21.85 -17.47 -10.88
C LYS A 37 21.77 -18.38 -9.65
N ASN A 38 21.07 -17.95 -8.60
CA ASN A 38 20.90 -18.68 -7.35
C ASN A 38 19.57 -19.46 -7.26
N LEU A 39 18.84 -19.64 -8.36
CA LEU A 39 17.73 -20.58 -8.39
C LEU A 39 18.27 -22.03 -8.35
N MET A 40 17.56 -22.93 -7.69
CA MET A 40 17.64 -24.38 -7.89
C MET A 40 16.27 -24.89 -8.29
N VAL A 41 16.16 -25.61 -9.40
CA VAL A 41 14.91 -26.29 -9.75
C VAL A 41 14.87 -27.62 -9.01
N LYS A 42 13.77 -27.86 -8.30
CA LYS A 42 13.58 -29.06 -7.51
C LYS A 42 12.88 -30.14 -8.34
N ILE A 43 13.49 -31.32 -8.43
CA ILE A 43 12.98 -32.46 -9.21
C ILE A 43 12.93 -33.72 -8.33
N PRO A 44 11.77 -34.40 -8.22
CA PRO A 44 11.67 -35.69 -7.54
C PRO A 44 12.59 -36.75 -8.16
N ALA A 45 13.28 -37.51 -7.32
CA ALA A 45 14.13 -38.64 -7.71
C ALA A 45 13.31 -39.88 -8.03
N THR A 46 12.18 -39.77 -8.73
CA THR A 46 11.47 -40.96 -9.22
C THR A 46 12.29 -41.62 -10.33
N LYS A 47 11.93 -42.85 -10.72
CA LYS A 47 12.56 -43.52 -11.89
C LYS A 47 12.55 -42.65 -13.15
N ALA A 48 11.47 -41.93 -13.39
CA ALA A 48 11.33 -41.01 -14.53
C ALA A 48 12.04 -39.66 -14.30
N GLY A 49 12.24 -39.26 -13.05
CA GLY A 49 12.93 -38.04 -12.65
C GLY A 49 14.45 -38.12 -12.85
N ILE A 50 15.07 -39.28 -12.65
CA ILE A 50 16.52 -39.50 -12.86
C ILE A 50 17.02 -39.03 -14.25
N PRO A 51 16.45 -39.49 -15.38
CA PRO A 51 16.86 -38.99 -16.69
C PRO A 51 16.54 -37.49 -16.88
N ALA A 52 15.47 -36.96 -16.26
CA ALA A 52 15.16 -35.54 -16.32
C ALA A 52 16.19 -34.67 -15.58
N ILE A 53 16.69 -35.14 -14.43
CA ILE A 53 17.76 -34.52 -13.65
C ILE A 53 19.05 -34.42 -14.49
N ARG A 54 19.47 -35.53 -15.10
CA ARG A 54 20.64 -35.57 -16.00
C ARG A 54 20.51 -34.54 -17.13
N LYS A 55 19.36 -34.55 -17.83
CA LYS A 55 19.07 -33.60 -18.92
C LYS A 55 19.12 -32.13 -18.45
N ALA A 56 18.55 -31.83 -17.29
CA ALA A 56 18.53 -30.46 -16.76
C ALA A 56 19.93 -29.98 -16.35
N ILE A 57 20.75 -30.86 -15.76
CA ILE A 57 22.15 -30.57 -15.44
C ILE A 57 22.97 -30.35 -16.71
N ALA A 58 22.78 -31.20 -17.73
CA ALA A 58 23.44 -31.04 -19.03
C ALA A 58 23.08 -29.68 -19.69
N ALA A 59 21.83 -29.23 -19.50
CA ALA A 59 21.36 -27.91 -19.93
C ALA A 59 21.93 -26.73 -19.11
N GLY A 60 22.63 -26.98 -18.00
CA GLY A 60 23.24 -25.97 -17.14
C GLY A 60 22.32 -25.45 -16.03
N VAL A 61 21.29 -26.21 -15.67
CA VAL A 61 20.35 -25.84 -14.60
C VAL A 61 20.88 -26.33 -13.25
N ASN A 62 20.80 -25.49 -12.22
CA ASN A 62 21.06 -25.91 -10.85
C ASN A 62 19.88 -26.77 -10.33
N ILE A 63 20.15 -27.95 -9.78
CA ILE A 63 19.09 -28.91 -9.39
C ILE A 63 19.12 -29.26 -7.91
N ASN A 64 17.96 -29.13 -7.26
CA ASN A 64 17.68 -29.75 -5.98
C ASN A 64 16.95 -31.08 -6.22
N VAL A 65 17.64 -32.19 -6.13
CA VAL A 65 17.01 -33.51 -6.27
C VAL A 65 16.27 -33.84 -4.98
N THR A 66 15.01 -34.27 -5.03
CA THR A 66 14.17 -34.46 -3.82
C THR A 66 13.51 -35.83 -3.75
N LEU A 67 12.91 -36.17 -2.61
CA LEU A 67 12.25 -37.45 -2.34
C LEU A 67 13.20 -38.65 -2.45
N ILE A 68 14.45 -38.46 -1.99
CA ILE A 68 15.40 -39.56 -1.90
C ILE A 68 15.22 -40.24 -0.53
N PHE A 69 14.96 -41.55 -0.55
CA PHE A 69 14.79 -42.37 0.65
C PHE A 69 15.72 -43.58 0.70
N SER A 70 16.16 -44.09 -0.46
CA SER A 70 16.97 -45.31 -0.56
C SER A 70 18.39 -45.02 -1.05
N LEU A 71 19.34 -45.85 -0.61
CA LEU A 71 20.73 -45.83 -1.08
C LEU A 71 20.82 -46.10 -2.59
N ALA A 72 20.01 -47.04 -3.09
CA ALA A 72 19.95 -47.37 -4.52
C ALA A 72 19.53 -46.15 -5.35
N ARG A 73 18.47 -45.45 -4.92
CA ARG A 73 18.05 -44.23 -5.61
C ARG A 73 19.11 -43.15 -5.52
N TYR A 74 19.77 -43.02 -4.38
CA TYR A 74 20.79 -42.01 -4.22
C TYR A 74 22.00 -42.24 -5.15
N ALA A 75 22.41 -43.49 -5.35
CA ALA A 75 23.42 -43.86 -6.33
C ALA A 75 23.03 -43.44 -7.76
N GLU A 76 21.78 -43.68 -8.16
CA GLU A 76 21.25 -43.23 -9.47
C GLU A 76 21.24 -41.69 -9.60
N VAL A 77 20.96 -40.97 -8.50
CA VAL A 77 21.01 -39.49 -8.46
C VAL A 77 22.44 -38.98 -8.66
N MET A 78 23.42 -39.57 -7.97
CA MET A 78 24.82 -39.19 -8.12
C MET A 78 25.34 -39.51 -9.53
N ASP A 79 24.94 -40.65 -10.10
CA ASP A 79 25.28 -40.99 -11.50
C ASP A 79 24.66 -39.99 -12.49
N ALA A 80 23.38 -39.63 -12.32
CA ALA A 80 22.73 -38.63 -13.16
C ALA A 80 23.41 -37.26 -13.06
N TYR A 81 23.87 -36.89 -11.87
CA TYR A 81 24.63 -35.66 -11.65
C TYR A 81 25.95 -35.64 -12.42
N LEU A 82 26.80 -36.67 -12.20
CA LEU A 82 28.09 -36.78 -12.86
C LEU A 82 27.93 -36.89 -14.38
N SER A 83 26.97 -37.70 -14.85
CA SER A 83 26.69 -37.88 -16.28
C SER A 83 26.24 -36.58 -16.96
N GLY A 84 25.37 -35.80 -16.31
CA GLY A 84 24.92 -34.52 -16.86
C GLY A 84 26.04 -33.49 -16.98
N LEU A 85 26.95 -33.44 -15.99
CA LEU A 85 28.16 -32.60 -16.07
C LEU A 85 29.10 -33.06 -17.18
N GLU A 86 29.30 -34.37 -17.34
CA GLU A 86 30.14 -34.96 -18.38
C GLU A 86 29.62 -34.64 -19.78
N GLU A 87 28.32 -34.81 -20.01
CA GLU A 87 27.66 -34.46 -21.29
C GLU A 87 27.87 -32.99 -21.63
N ARG A 88 27.65 -32.10 -20.66
CA ARG A 88 27.82 -30.66 -20.85
C ARG A 88 29.26 -30.29 -21.15
N ALA A 89 30.20 -30.87 -20.40
CA ALA A 89 31.62 -30.63 -20.60
C ALA A 89 32.11 -31.18 -21.95
N ALA A 90 31.60 -32.34 -22.38
CA ALA A 90 31.88 -32.91 -23.71
C ALA A 90 31.33 -32.04 -24.84
N ALA A 91 30.20 -31.35 -24.61
CA ALA A 91 29.65 -30.35 -25.52
C ALA A 91 30.39 -28.99 -25.49
N GLY A 92 31.47 -28.85 -24.71
CA GLY A 92 32.26 -27.62 -24.63
C GLY A 92 31.64 -26.50 -23.80
N HIS A 93 30.60 -26.80 -23.00
CA HIS A 93 29.92 -25.81 -22.16
C HIS A 93 30.47 -25.78 -20.72
N PRO A 94 30.42 -24.62 -20.04
CA PRO A 94 30.95 -24.48 -18.68
C PRO A 94 30.10 -25.21 -17.64
N ILE A 95 30.77 -25.80 -16.65
CA ILE A 95 30.16 -26.58 -15.55
C ILE A 95 30.42 -25.97 -14.16
N ASP A 96 31.16 -24.87 -14.10
CA ASP A 96 31.70 -24.22 -12.90
C ASP A 96 30.66 -23.49 -12.02
N HIS A 97 29.49 -23.21 -12.59
CA HIS A 97 28.39 -22.53 -11.91
C HIS A 97 27.27 -23.48 -11.47
N ILE A 98 27.29 -24.73 -11.93
CA ILE A 98 26.18 -25.67 -11.70
C ILE A 98 26.24 -26.19 -10.28
N ALA A 99 25.31 -25.74 -9.45
CA ALA A 99 25.13 -26.23 -8.09
C ALA A 99 24.02 -27.28 -8.03
N SER A 100 24.23 -28.31 -7.21
CA SER A 100 23.19 -29.30 -6.93
C SER A 100 23.21 -29.75 -5.49
N VAL A 101 22.03 -30.07 -4.98
CA VAL A 101 21.85 -30.75 -3.69
C VAL A 101 20.99 -32.00 -3.90
N ALA A 102 21.24 -33.03 -3.09
CA ALA A 102 20.48 -34.27 -3.09
C ALA A 102 19.74 -34.43 -1.75
N SER A 103 18.44 -34.10 -1.76
CA SER A 103 17.58 -34.03 -0.57
C SER A 103 17.07 -35.41 -0.15
N PHE A 104 17.74 -35.95 0.87
CA PHE A 104 17.44 -37.22 1.52
C PHE A 104 16.50 -37.02 2.71
N PHE A 105 15.34 -37.69 2.71
CA PHE A 105 14.29 -37.47 3.71
C PHE A 105 14.47 -38.40 4.91
N VAL A 106 14.79 -37.80 6.05
CA VAL A 106 15.27 -38.54 7.23
C VAL A 106 14.11 -39.01 8.10
N SER A 107 13.44 -38.11 8.84
CA SER A 107 12.49 -38.51 9.90
C SER A 107 11.30 -39.33 9.40
N ARG A 108 10.99 -39.26 8.10
CA ARG A 108 9.89 -40.03 7.49
C ARG A 108 10.17 -41.53 7.48
N VAL A 109 11.43 -41.93 7.43
CA VAL A 109 11.86 -43.33 7.49
C VAL A 109 11.49 -43.92 8.85
N ASP A 110 11.93 -43.32 9.95
CA ASP A 110 11.57 -43.78 11.30
C ASP A 110 10.06 -43.68 11.54
N SER A 111 9.39 -42.62 11.06
CA SER A 111 7.93 -42.48 11.21
C SER A 111 7.15 -43.62 10.53
N LYS A 112 7.70 -44.24 9.49
CA LYS A 112 7.10 -45.37 8.76
C LYS A 112 7.47 -46.72 9.38
N ILE A 113 8.68 -46.83 9.93
CA ILE A 113 9.29 -48.09 10.38
C ILE A 113 9.04 -48.35 11.86
N ASP A 114 9.18 -47.34 12.72
CA ASP A 114 9.02 -47.49 14.18
C ASP A 114 7.70 -48.16 14.59
N PRO A 115 6.53 -47.85 13.97
CA PRO A 115 5.27 -48.52 14.30
C PRO A 115 5.22 -50.01 13.96
N LYS A 116 6.12 -50.49 13.08
CA LYS A 116 6.21 -51.90 12.66
C LYS A 116 7.15 -52.71 13.56
N LEU A 117 7.90 -52.05 14.45
CA LEU A 117 8.83 -52.68 15.37
C LEU A 117 8.16 -53.01 16.71
N PRO A 118 8.56 -54.11 17.38
CA PRO A 118 8.09 -54.42 18.73
C PRO A 118 8.36 -53.30 19.74
N ASP A 119 7.54 -53.23 20.78
CA ASP A 119 7.77 -52.29 21.88
C ASP A 119 9.10 -52.58 22.59
N GLY A 120 9.85 -51.50 22.87
CA GLY A 120 11.21 -51.60 23.42
C GLY A 120 12.29 -52.02 22.42
N SER A 121 11.98 -52.16 21.13
CA SER A 121 12.99 -52.48 20.10
C SER A 121 14.15 -51.46 20.11
N PRO A 122 15.42 -51.90 20.14
CA PRO A 122 16.58 -51.02 20.13
C PRO A 122 16.79 -50.30 18.78
N LEU A 123 16.00 -50.63 17.76
CA LEU A 123 16.04 -50.03 16.41
C LEU A 123 15.11 -48.81 16.26
N LYS A 124 14.18 -48.59 17.21
CA LYS A 124 13.26 -47.45 17.18
C LYS A 124 14.05 -46.14 17.23
N GLY A 125 13.79 -45.24 16.26
CA GLY A 125 14.45 -43.94 16.15
C GLY A 125 15.91 -43.97 15.67
N LYS A 126 16.39 -45.11 15.15
CA LYS A 126 17.77 -45.25 14.64
C LYS A 126 17.86 -45.48 13.13
N THR A 127 16.83 -46.09 12.54
CA THR A 127 16.86 -46.54 11.14
C THR A 127 17.12 -45.38 10.17
N ALA A 128 16.49 -44.22 10.38
CA ALA A 128 16.68 -43.05 9.54
C ALA A 128 18.11 -42.49 9.62
N ILE A 129 18.70 -42.47 10.82
CA ILE A 129 20.08 -42.01 11.02
C ILE A 129 21.05 -42.99 10.37
N ALA A 130 20.87 -44.29 10.58
CA ALA A 130 21.67 -45.33 9.95
C ALA A 130 21.64 -45.22 8.42
N ASN A 131 20.45 -45.12 7.84
CA ASN A 131 20.26 -44.94 6.39
C ASN A 131 20.95 -43.67 5.86
N ALA A 132 20.84 -42.54 6.56
CA ALA A 132 21.49 -41.29 6.16
C ALA A 132 23.02 -41.34 6.29
N LYS A 133 23.57 -42.00 7.32
CA LYS A 133 25.01 -42.24 7.47
C LYS A 133 25.56 -43.10 6.33
N LEU A 134 24.85 -44.18 5.98
CA LEU A 134 25.23 -45.03 4.84
C LEU A 134 25.12 -44.29 3.50
N ALA A 135 24.13 -43.41 3.33
CA ALA A 135 24.04 -42.54 2.17
C ALA A 135 25.26 -41.62 2.08
N TYR A 136 25.69 -41.04 3.21
CA TYR A 136 26.85 -40.18 3.28
C TYR A 136 28.18 -40.91 3.01
N ASP A 137 28.30 -42.16 3.43
CA ASP A 137 29.44 -43.02 3.11
C ASP A 137 29.53 -43.30 1.59
N GLU A 138 28.39 -43.59 0.94
CA GLU A 138 28.35 -43.78 -0.52
C GLU A 138 28.67 -42.49 -1.30
N TYR A 139 28.23 -41.33 -0.77
CA TYR A 139 28.64 -40.02 -1.26
C TYR A 139 30.16 -39.84 -1.22
N HIS A 140 30.80 -40.13 -0.08
CA HIS A 140 32.26 -40.02 0.04
C HIS A 140 33.00 -40.91 -0.95
N LYS A 141 32.56 -42.16 -1.11
CA LYS A 141 33.16 -43.10 -2.08
C LYS A 141 33.03 -42.58 -3.51
N THR A 142 31.86 -42.07 -3.88
CA THR A 142 31.57 -41.58 -5.23
C THR A 142 32.39 -40.34 -5.58
N PHE A 143 32.41 -39.35 -4.67
CA PHE A 143 33.10 -38.08 -4.88
C PHE A 143 34.58 -38.09 -4.43
N ALA A 144 35.15 -39.25 -4.12
CA ALA A 144 36.60 -39.47 -4.02
C ALA A 144 37.18 -40.15 -5.29
N GLY A 145 36.33 -40.59 -6.23
CA GLY A 145 36.72 -41.35 -7.40
C GLY A 145 37.34 -40.52 -8.54
N ARG A 146 38.06 -41.19 -9.45
CA ARG A 146 38.69 -40.58 -10.65
C ARG A 146 37.69 -39.84 -11.54
N ARG A 147 36.45 -40.34 -11.62
CA ARG A 147 35.36 -39.71 -12.39
C ARG A 147 35.09 -38.28 -11.91
N TRP A 148 34.98 -38.10 -10.60
CA TRP A 148 34.78 -36.79 -9.99
C TRP A 148 36.01 -35.88 -10.11
N GLU A 149 37.21 -36.39 -9.84
CA GLU A 149 38.44 -35.58 -9.93
C GLU A 149 38.63 -34.97 -11.33
N ASN A 150 38.29 -35.70 -12.39
CA ASN A 150 38.31 -35.18 -13.76
C ASN A 150 37.35 -33.99 -13.98
N LEU A 151 36.17 -33.99 -13.35
CA LEU A 151 35.18 -32.91 -13.44
C LEU A 151 35.57 -31.72 -12.55
N LYS A 152 36.10 -32.00 -11.36
CA LYS A 152 36.60 -31.01 -10.40
C LYS A 152 37.73 -30.17 -10.98
N ILE A 153 38.67 -30.78 -11.71
CA ILE A 153 39.74 -30.05 -12.44
C ILE A 153 39.15 -29.08 -13.48
N LYS A 154 37.98 -29.41 -14.06
CA LYS A 154 37.23 -28.55 -14.98
C LYS A 154 36.33 -27.53 -14.27
N GLY A 155 36.45 -27.40 -12.94
CA GLY A 155 35.74 -26.41 -12.13
C GLY A 155 34.38 -26.86 -11.60
N ALA A 156 33.99 -28.13 -11.77
CA ALA A 156 32.70 -28.62 -11.26
C ALA A 156 32.56 -28.41 -9.75
N ARG A 157 31.33 -28.12 -9.30
CA ARG A 157 30.97 -28.03 -7.88
C ARG A 157 30.53 -29.41 -7.39
N VAL A 158 30.77 -29.75 -6.12
CA VAL A 158 30.30 -31.03 -5.60
C VAL A 158 28.79 -30.98 -5.38
N GLN A 159 28.05 -32.05 -5.71
CA GLN A 159 26.65 -32.15 -5.29
C GLN A 159 26.62 -32.41 -3.79
N ARG A 160 25.95 -31.56 -3.01
CA ARG A 160 25.91 -31.72 -1.54
C ARG A 160 24.75 -32.61 -1.10
N PRO A 161 24.96 -33.60 -0.21
CA PRO A 161 23.86 -34.24 0.49
C PRO A 161 23.06 -33.20 1.28
N LEU A 162 21.73 -33.26 1.18
CA LEU A 162 20.82 -32.40 1.94
C LEU A 162 19.91 -33.26 2.81
N TRP A 163 19.94 -33.04 4.11
CA TRP A 163 19.10 -33.74 5.07
C TRP A 163 17.77 -33.00 5.22
N ALA A 164 16.72 -33.60 4.66
CA ALA A 164 15.36 -33.07 4.68
C ALA A 164 14.50 -33.75 5.74
N SER A 165 13.49 -33.04 6.23
CA SER A 165 12.59 -33.54 7.27
C SER A 165 13.36 -34.00 8.52
N THR A 166 14.16 -33.11 9.11
CA THR A 166 14.98 -33.40 10.31
C THR A 166 14.31 -32.99 11.62
N GLY A 167 13.03 -32.62 11.59
CA GLY A 167 12.24 -32.39 12.81
C GLY A 167 11.75 -33.70 13.41
N THR A 168 12.01 -33.90 14.70
CA THR A 168 11.56 -35.08 15.45
C THR A 168 10.03 -35.14 15.56
N LYS A 169 9.44 -36.30 15.25
CA LYS A 169 7.97 -36.51 15.28
C LYS A 169 7.50 -37.27 16.51
N ASN A 170 8.38 -38.06 17.11
CA ASN A 170 8.09 -38.82 18.32
C ASN A 170 8.51 -37.98 19.55
N PRO A 171 7.59 -37.60 20.45
CA PRO A 171 7.92 -36.79 21.62
C PRO A 171 8.80 -37.53 22.65
N ALA A 172 8.95 -38.86 22.53
CA ALA A 172 9.88 -39.62 23.37
C ALA A 172 11.35 -39.47 22.94
N TYR A 173 11.61 -38.91 21.76
CA TYR A 173 12.96 -38.66 21.25
C TYR A 173 13.34 -37.20 21.49
N SER A 174 14.65 -36.94 21.52
CA SER A 174 15.15 -35.56 21.51
C SER A 174 14.63 -34.81 20.28
N ASP A 175 14.19 -33.57 20.47
CA ASP A 175 13.75 -32.63 19.43
C ASP A 175 14.89 -32.17 18.51
N THR A 176 16.15 -32.43 18.87
CA THR A 176 17.36 -32.22 18.05
C THR A 176 17.93 -33.51 17.45
N LEU A 177 17.34 -34.69 17.72
CA LEU A 177 17.86 -36.02 17.39
C LEU A 177 18.52 -36.12 16.00
N TYR A 178 17.81 -35.75 14.94
CA TYR A 178 18.33 -35.91 13.58
C TYR A 178 19.39 -34.86 13.24
N VAL A 179 19.27 -33.63 13.74
CA VAL A 179 20.25 -32.58 13.45
C VAL A 179 21.57 -32.92 14.13
N ASP A 180 21.53 -33.33 15.40
CA ASP A 180 22.72 -33.72 16.17
C ASP A 180 23.50 -34.87 15.53
N ASN A 181 22.79 -35.79 14.87
CA ASN A 181 23.39 -37.00 14.32
C ASN A 181 23.77 -36.93 12.83
N LEU A 182 23.44 -35.84 12.12
CA LEU A 182 23.65 -35.72 10.68
C LEU A 182 24.53 -34.53 10.27
N ILE A 183 25.55 -34.23 11.07
CA ILE A 183 26.52 -33.16 10.80
C ILE A 183 27.79 -33.76 10.18
N GLY A 184 28.22 -33.16 9.05
CA GLY A 184 29.48 -33.49 8.36
C GLY A 184 29.78 -32.51 7.22
N PRO A 185 30.99 -32.56 6.63
CA PRO A 185 31.40 -31.59 5.62
C PRO A 185 30.54 -31.69 4.35
N GLU A 186 30.40 -30.58 3.64
CA GLU A 186 29.68 -30.52 2.36
C GLU A 186 28.23 -31.01 2.43
N THR A 187 27.58 -30.89 3.59
CA THR A 187 26.16 -31.21 3.77
C THR A 187 25.31 -29.97 4.00
N VAL A 188 24.02 -30.08 3.73
CA VAL A 188 23.00 -29.06 4.01
C VAL A 188 21.93 -29.70 4.90
N ASN A 189 21.42 -28.98 5.90
CA ASN A 189 20.27 -29.45 6.68
C ASN A 189 19.11 -28.46 6.51
N THR A 190 17.93 -28.94 6.13
CA THR A 190 16.72 -28.11 6.08
C THR A 190 15.93 -28.30 7.36
N VAL A 191 15.98 -27.30 8.23
CA VAL A 191 15.33 -27.31 9.54
C VAL A 191 14.12 -26.39 9.57
N PRO A 192 12.97 -26.80 10.14
CA PRO A 192 11.88 -25.88 10.45
C PRO A 192 12.29 -24.93 11.61
N PRO A 193 11.65 -23.76 11.76
CA PRO A 193 12.01 -22.78 12.80
C PRO A 193 12.10 -23.37 14.22
N ALA A 194 11.12 -24.19 14.61
CA ALA A 194 11.11 -24.81 15.94
C ALA A 194 12.33 -25.71 16.20
N THR A 195 12.74 -26.52 15.22
CA THR A 195 13.94 -27.38 15.33
C THR A 195 15.21 -26.54 15.35
N LEU A 196 15.25 -25.44 14.59
CA LEU A 196 16.38 -24.51 14.63
C LEU A 196 16.52 -23.83 16.00
N ASP A 197 15.41 -23.46 16.62
CA ASP A 197 15.42 -22.84 17.95
C ASP A 197 15.83 -23.84 19.05
N ALA A 198 15.32 -25.08 19.00
CA ALA A 198 15.76 -26.16 19.90
C ALA A 198 17.26 -26.44 19.76
N PHE A 199 17.76 -26.54 18.52
CA PHE A 199 19.19 -26.78 18.27
C PHE A 199 20.08 -25.64 18.78
N LYS A 200 19.63 -24.37 18.69
CA LYS A 200 20.36 -23.23 19.27
C LYS A 200 20.41 -23.27 20.80
N ASP A 201 19.34 -23.75 21.42
CA ASP A 201 19.22 -23.84 22.88
C ASP A 201 20.11 -24.95 23.46
N HIS A 202 20.01 -26.17 22.93
CA HIS A 202 20.66 -27.34 23.53
C HIS A 202 21.17 -28.40 22.53
N GLY A 203 21.27 -28.07 21.24
CA GLY A 203 21.81 -28.97 20.21
C GLY A 203 23.33 -29.17 20.32
N LYS A 204 23.83 -30.24 19.69
CA LYS A 204 25.27 -30.60 19.71
C LYS A 204 25.86 -30.54 18.30
N ALA A 205 26.75 -29.57 18.08
CA ALA A 205 27.43 -29.38 16.80
C ALA A 205 28.73 -30.21 16.72
N GLU A 206 28.61 -31.49 16.36
CA GLU A 206 29.74 -32.41 16.24
C GLU A 206 29.74 -33.19 14.91
N MET A 207 30.90 -33.61 14.44
CA MET A 207 31.02 -34.42 13.22
C MET A 207 30.58 -35.86 13.49
N THR A 208 29.35 -36.22 13.11
CA THR A 208 28.72 -37.50 13.46
C THR A 208 28.50 -38.44 12.28
N LEU A 209 28.42 -37.92 11.05
CA LEU A 209 28.02 -38.73 9.89
C LEU A 209 28.95 -39.90 9.57
N MET A 210 30.23 -39.80 9.92
CA MET A 210 31.23 -40.86 9.70
C MET A 210 31.50 -41.72 10.94
N ARG A 211 30.78 -41.50 12.05
CA ARG A 211 30.93 -42.32 13.27
C ARG A 211 30.10 -43.59 13.15
N ASP A 212 30.65 -44.71 13.60
CA ASP A 212 29.93 -45.98 13.80
C ASP A 212 29.21 -46.51 12.54
N LEU A 213 29.86 -46.42 11.37
CA LEU A 213 29.26 -46.88 10.10
C LEU A 213 28.96 -48.38 10.09
N ASP A 214 29.81 -49.20 10.71
CA ASP A 214 29.56 -50.65 10.85
C ASP A 214 28.30 -50.92 11.67
N GLN A 215 28.05 -50.12 12.72
CA GLN A 215 26.82 -50.21 13.51
C GLN A 215 25.60 -49.79 12.68
N ALA A 216 25.70 -48.72 11.90
CA ALA A 216 24.61 -48.29 11.02
C ALA A 216 24.24 -49.39 10.00
N LEU A 217 25.23 -50.09 9.45
CA LEU A 217 25.00 -51.22 8.56
C LEU A 217 24.34 -52.40 9.29
N ASP A 218 24.81 -52.74 10.48
CA ASP A 218 24.23 -53.80 11.31
C ASP A 218 22.76 -53.50 11.69
N GLU A 219 22.44 -52.26 12.04
CA GLU A 219 21.06 -51.83 12.34
C GLU A 219 20.11 -52.03 11.16
N ILE A 220 20.56 -51.77 9.92
CA ILE A 220 19.78 -52.04 8.70
C ILE A 220 19.64 -53.56 8.45
N ASN A 221 20.70 -54.34 8.66
CA ASN A 221 20.66 -55.79 8.50
C ASN A 221 19.73 -56.46 9.52
N GLN A 222 19.74 -55.99 10.78
CA GLN A 222 18.83 -56.46 11.82
C GLN A 222 17.36 -56.15 11.48
N LEU A 223 17.10 -55.00 10.86
CA LEU A 223 15.76 -54.62 10.42
C LEU A 223 15.24 -55.56 9.32
N GLU A 224 16.08 -55.88 8.32
CA GLU A 224 15.76 -56.85 7.27
C GLU A 224 15.56 -58.26 7.86
N ALA A 225 16.40 -58.67 8.82
CA ALA A 225 16.24 -59.94 9.54
C ALA A 225 14.93 -60.02 10.36
N ALA A 226 14.41 -58.88 10.80
CA ALA A 226 13.11 -58.75 11.44
C ALA A 226 11.93 -58.72 10.45
N GLY A 227 12.20 -58.90 9.14
CA GLY A 227 11.18 -58.95 8.09
C GLY A 227 10.70 -57.60 7.58
N ILE A 228 11.37 -56.50 7.93
CA ILE A 228 11.04 -55.16 7.45
C ILE A 228 12.01 -54.77 6.34
N SER A 229 11.55 -54.84 5.09
CA SER A 229 12.41 -54.54 3.94
C SER A 229 12.56 -53.04 3.72
N MET A 230 13.81 -52.55 3.74
CA MET A 230 14.13 -51.16 3.44
C MET A 230 13.78 -50.79 2.00
N ALA A 231 13.93 -51.71 1.05
CA ALA A 231 13.56 -51.47 -0.35
C ALA A 231 12.05 -51.21 -0.50
N VAL A 232 11.21 -52.01 0.18
CA VAL A 232 9.75 -51.81 0.16
C VAL A 232 9.37 -50.51 0.87
N MET A 233 9.91 -50.26 2.07
CA MET A 233 9.59 -49.05 2.85
C MET A 233 9.98 -47.77 2.13
N THR A 234 11.15 -47.75 1.50
CA THR A 234 11.63 -46.56 0.79
C THR A 234 10.90 -46.31 -0.52
N GLN A 235 10.44 -47.36 -1.23
CA GLN A 235 9.58 -47.20 -2.40
C GLN A 235 8.19 -46.68 -2.01
N GLU A 236 7.57 -47.25 -0.96
CA GLU A 236 6.30 -46.74 -0.43
C GLU A 236 6.42 -45.25 -0.04
N LEU A 237 7.52 -44.86 0.61
CA LEU A 237 7.79 -43.47 0.98
C LEU A 237 7.99 -42.54 -0.22
N GLU A 238 8.61 -43.02 -1.30
CA GLU A 238 8.75 -42.29 -2.57
C GLU A 238 7.36 -42.02 -3.17
N ASP A 239 6.54 -43.07 -3.31
CA ASP A 239 5.20 -43.01 -3.92
C ASP A 239 4.24 -42.12 -3.09
N GLU A 240 4.22 -42.32 -1.77
CA GLU A 240 3.45 -41.50 -0.81
C GLU A 240 3.95 -40.04 -0.82
N GLY A 241 5.27 -39.84 -0.97
CA GLY A 241 5.88 -38.52 -1.05
C GLY A 241 5.43 -37.74 -2.28
N VAL A 242 5.43 -38.37 -3.45
CA VAL A 242 4.94 -37.76 -4.71
C VAL A 242 3.46 -37.42 -4.58
N LYS A 243 2.65 -38.36 -4.08
CA LYS A 243 1.22 -38.15 -3.88
C LYS A 243 0.95 -36.98 -2.93
N ALA A 244 1.61 -36.94 -1.77
CA ALA A 244 1.43 -35.88 -0.79
C ALA A 244 1.79 -34.49 -1.35
N PHE A 245 2.80 -34.40 -2.22
CA PHE A 245 3.12 -33.15 -2.92
C PHE A 245 2.05 -32.77 -3.96
N ALA A 246 1.54 -33.73 -4.72
CA ALA A 246 0.45 -33.50 -5.67
C ALA A 246 -0.86 -33.05 -4.99
N ASP A 247 -1.21 -33.67 -3.87
CA ASP A 247 -2.39 -33.32 -3.08
C ASP A 247 -2.25 -31.89 -2.52
N ALA A 248 -1.12 -31.57 -1.89
CA ALA A 248 -0.85 -30.23 -1.36
C ALA A 248 -0.81 -29.15 -2.45
N PHE A 249 -0.27 -29.47 -3.63
CA PHE A 249 -0.24 -28.56 -4.78
C PHE A 249 -1.65 -28.32 -5.34
N SER A 250 -2.49 -29.35 -5.40
CA SER A 250 -3.89 -29.24 -5.80
C SER A 250 -4.67 -28.34 -4.85
N GLU A 251 -4.50 -28.53 -3.53
CA GLU A 251 -5.14 -27.71 -2.50
C GLU A 251 -4.70 -26.25 -2.57
N LEU A 252 -3.40 -25.98 -2.80
CA LEU A 252 -2.87 -24.64 -3.02
C LEU A 252 -3.52 -23.97 -4.23
N LEU A 253 -3.59 -24.66 -5.37
CA LEU A 253 -4.21 -24.12 -6.58
C LEU A 253 -5.72 -23.89 -6.40
N ALA A 254 -6.42 -24.79 -5.73
CA ALA A 254 -7.83 -24.62 -5.39
C ALA A 254 -8.05 -23.39 -4.50
N THR A 255 -7.20 -23.19 -3.49
CA THR A 255 -7.24 -22.01 -2.61
C THR A 255 -7.00 -20.72 -3.40
N ILE A 256 -6.05 -20.71 -4.32
CA ILE A 256 -5.77 -19.54 -5.19
C ILE A 256 -6.97 -19.26 -6.10
N ASP A 257 -7.56 -20.29 -6.71
CA ASP A 257 -8.71 -20.12 -7.60
C ASP A 257 -9.97 -19.65 -6.86
N GLU A 258 -10.21 -20.15 -5.65
CA GLU A 258 -11.28 -19.66 -4.78
C GLU A 258 -11.09 -18.17 -4.45
N ARG A 259 -9.87 -17.77 -4.04
CA ARG A 259 -9.55 -16.35 -3.78
C ARG A 259 -9.74 -15.49 -5.02
N ARG A 260 -9.34 -15.97 -6.20
CA ARG A 260 -9.54 -15.29 -7.49
C ARG A 260 -11.03 -15.11 -7.80
N LYS A 261 -11.84 -16.17 -7.64
CA LYS A 261 -13.29 -16.12 -7.85
C LYS A 261 -13.96 -15.14 -6.89
N ASN A 262 -13.59 -15.17 -5.61
CA ASN A 262 -14.12 -14.26 -4.61
C ASN A 262 -13.78 -12.79 -4.95
N ALA A 263 -12.53 -12.50 -5.31
CA ALA A 263 -12.12 -11.16 -5.72
C ALA A 263 -12.84 -10.68 -7.00
N ALA A 264 -13.06 -11.56 -7.99
CA ALA A 264 -13.82 -11.19 -9.18
C ALA A 264 -15.30 -10.94 -8.84
N SER A 265 -15.90 -11.80 -8.01
CA SER A 265 -17.30 -11.67 -7.59
C SER A 265 -17.55 -10.40 -6.78
N SER A 266 -16.55 -9.91 -6.04
CA SER A 266 -16.69 -8.69 -5.23
C SER A 266 -16.79 -7.42 -6.07
N LEU A 267 -16.48 -7.48 -7.37
CA LEU A 267 -16.71 -6.40 -8.32
C LEU A 267 -18.16 -6.37 -8.85
N GLY A 268 -18.95 -7.39 -8.53
CA GLY A 268 -20.34 -7.54 -8.98
C GLY A 268 -20.45 -7.38 -10.51
N PRO A 269 -21.30 -6.46 -11.01
CA PRO A 269 -21.53 -6.29 -12.44
C PRO A 269 -20.33 -5.71 -13.22
N LEU A 270 -19.25 -5.33 -12.54
CA LEU A 270 -18.06 -4.74 -13.17
C LEU A 270 -16.97 -5.76 -13.52
N ALA A 271 -17.10 -7.03 -13.10
CA ALA A 271 -16.01 -8.01 -13.23
C ALA A 271 -15.50 -8.14 -14.68
N ASP A 272 -16.41 -8.28 -15.65
CA ASP A 272 -16.05 -8.45 -17.06
C ASP A 272 -15.47 -7.18 -17.68
N SER A 273 -16.06 -6.00 -17.42
CA SER A 273 -15.57 -4.74 -17.95
C SER A 273 -14.19 -4.38 -17.39
N VAL A 274 -13.96 -4.66 -16.11
CA VAL A 274 -12.63 -4.51 -15.48
C VAL A 274 -11.62 -5.47 -16.08
N ALA A 275 -11.98 -6.75 -16.29
CA ALA A 275 -11.08 -7.72 -16.91
C ALA A 275 -10.70 -7.31 -18.35
N GLN A 276 -11.67 -6.84 -19.14
CA GLN A 276 -11.42 -6.30 -20.48
C GLN A 276 -10.53 -5.05 -20.43
N ARG A 277 -10.78 -4.13 -19.48
CA ARG A 277 -9.94 -2.95 -19.31
C ARG A 277 -8.51 -3.31 -18.96
N ILE A 278 -8.30 -4.24 -18.04
CA ILE A 278 -6.96 -4.72 -17.67
C ILE A 278 -6.22 -5.30 -18.88
N ALA A 279 -6.91 -6.11 -19.70
CA ALA A 279 -6.34 -6.64 -20.94
C ALA A 279 -5.99 -5.51 -21.94
N GLN A 280 -6.81 -4.46 -22.03
CA GLN A 280 -6.54 -3.30 -22.87
C GLN A 280 -5.32 -2.50 -22.37
N LEU A 281 -5.19 -2.28 -21.05
CA LEU A 281 -4.02 -1.61 -20.47
C LEU A 281 -2.71 -2.34 -20.81
N GLU A 282 -2.74 -3.67 -20.82
CA GLU A 282 -1.62 -4.51 -21.24
C GLU A 282 -1.33 -4.34 -22.75
N ALA A 283 -2.36 -4.48 -23.59
CA ALA A 283 -2.22 -4.35 -25.05
C ALA A 283 -1.67 -2.98 -25.47
N ASP A 284 -2.09 -1.92 -24.77
CA ASP A 284 -1.63 -0.54 -25.02
C ASP A 284 -0.28 -0.23 -24.35
N SER A 285 0.36 -1.22 -23.71
CA SER A 285 1.62 -1.07 -22.99
C SER A 285 1.60 0.04 -21.94
N VAL A 286 0.45 0.28 -21.29
CA VAL A 286 0.27 1.37 -20.33
C VAL A 286 1.27 1.31 -19.18
N PRO A 287 1.59 0.13 -18.57
CA PRO A 287 2.65 0.06 -17.57
C PRO A 287 3.97 0.66 -18.05
N ALA A 288 4.46 0.25 -19.21
CA ALA A 288 5.73 0.74 -19.74
C ALA A 288 5.66 2.21 -20.20
N ARG A 289 4.52 2.66 -20.74
CA ARG A 289 4.31 4.06 -21.16
C ARG A 289 4.27 5.00 -19.96
N LEU A 290 3.65 4.59 -18.85
CA LEU A 290 3.65 5.34 -17.59
C LEU A 290 5.09 5.60 -17.11
N TRP A 291 5.91 4.55 -17.06
CA TRP A 291 7.31 4.66 -16.63
C TRP A 291 8.21 5.44 -17.61
N ARG A 292 7.84 5.51 -18.89
CA ARG A 292 8.48 6.41 -19.87
C ARG A 292 7.96 7.85 -19.84
N HIS A 293 7.11 8.18 -18.87
CA HIS A 293 6.49 9.48 -18.70
C HIS A 293 5.70 9.93 -19.93
N ASP A 294 4.99 9.02 -20.62
CA ASP A 294 4.21 9.34 -21.81
C ASP A 294 2.96 10.18 -21.48
N PRO A 295 2.94 11.49 -21.80
CA PRO A 295 1.82 12.37 -21.46
C PRO A 295 0.55 12.08 -22.28
N SER A 296 0.66 11.34 -23.38
CA SER A 296 -0.48 11.00 -24.23
C SER A 296 -1.49 10.04 -23.57
N LEU A 297 -1.13 9.47 -22.42
CA LEU A 297 -2.05 8.67 -21.59
C LEU A 297 -3.22 9.49 -21.01
N TRP A 298 -3.06 10.81 -20.82
CA TRP A 298 -4.08 11.66 -20.21
C TRP A 298 -4.53 12.82 -21.08
N VAL A 299 -3.63 13.32 -21.91
CA VAL A 299 -3.86 14.54 -22.68
C VAL A 299 -3.64 14.22 -24.17
N PRO A 300 -4.49 14.70 -25.09
CA PRO A 300 -4.25 14.52 -26.52
C PRO A 300 -2.97 15.23 -27.01
N LEU A 301 -2.25 14.64 -27.98
CA LEU A 301 -0.99 15.19 -28.53
C LEU A 301 -1.08 16.64 -29.07
N LYS A 302 -2.30 17.10 -29.38
CA LYS A 302 -2.58 18.46 -29.86
C LYS A 302 -2.57 19.52 -28.75
N ASP A 303 -2.78 19.13 -27.50
CA ASP A 303 -2.79 20.04 -26.35
C ASP A 303 -1.38 20.16 -25.77
N LYS A 304 -0.57 21.04 -26.36
CA LYS A 304 0.85 21.18 -26.01
C LYS A 304 1.08 21.63 -24.56
N GLU A 305 0.21 22.49 -24.03
CA GLU A 305 0.30 22.97 -22.65
C GLU A 305 0.00 21.84 -21.67
N GLY A 306 -1.08 21.08 -21.89
CA GLY A 306 -1.40 19.92 -21.06
C GLY A 306 -0.33 18.82 -21.16
N GLN A 307 0.25 18.57 -22.34
CA GLN A 307 1.37 17.64 -22.50
C GLN A 307 2.59 18.06 -21.67
N HIS A 308 2.92 19.35 -21.70
CA HIS A 308 4.04 19.91 -20.92
C HIS A 308 3.78 19.81 -19.42
N GLU A 309 2.59 20.20 -18.95
CA GLU A 309 2.22 20.11 -17.52
C GLU A 309 2.34 18.67 -17.01
N VAL A 310 1.88 17.67 -17.77
CA VAL A 310 2.04 16.27 -17.39
C VAL A 310 3.52 15.91 -17.27
N ALA A 311 4.32 16.21 -18.29
CA ALA A 311 5.73 15.83 -18.34
C ALA A 311 6.54 16.37 -17.14
N ILE A 312 6.20 17.58 -16.66
CA ILE A 312 6.86 18.19 -15.51
C ILE A 312 6.25 17.80 -14.14
N ARG A 313 5.33 16.83 -14.10
CA ARG A 313 4.65 16.40 -12.85
C ARG A 313 4.80 14.90 -12.55
N MET A 314 5.63 14.21 -13.33
CA MET A 314 5.83 12.76 -13.29
C MET A 314 6.94 12.31 -12.31
N GLY A 315 7.64 13.23 -11.65
CA GLY A 315 8.80 12.93 -10.79
C GLY A 315 8.49 12.17 -9.50
N TRP A 316 7.22 11.78 -9.27
CA TRP A 316 6.82 11.00 -8.11
C TRP A 316 7.09 9.50 -8.29
N LEU A 317 7.21 9.02 -9.53
CA LEU A 317 7.51 7.60 -9.84
C LEU A 317 8.86 7.14 -9.28
N ASP A 318 9.82 8.04 -9.16
CA ASP A 318 11.16 7.79 -8.59
C ASP A 318 11.37 8.49 -7.24
N SER A 319 10.29 8.99 -6.61
CA SER A 319 10.34 9.68 -5.32
C SER A 319 10.97 8.83 -4.22
N VAL A 320 10.70 7.51 -4.19
CA VAL A 320 11.29 6.56 -3.24
C VAL A 320 12.81 6.49 -3.38
N ASP A 321 13.32 6.41 -4.62
CA ASP A 321 14.77 6.35 -4.89
C ASP A 321 15.45 7.67 -4.50
N LYS A 322 14.79 8.81 -4.77
CA LYS A 322 15.26 10.14 -4.35
C LYS A 322 15.26 10.30 -2.83
N ALA A 323 14.20 9.88 -2.17
CA ALA A 323 14.06 9.90 -0.72
C ALA A 323 15.14 9.08 -0.02
N ARG A 324 15.46 7.88 -0.53
CA ARG A 324 16.54 7.04 0.03
C ARG A 324 17.89 7.75 0.07
N LYS A 325 18.20 8.56 -0.94
CA LYS A 325 19.45 9.35 -0.99
C LYS A 325 19.49 10.45 0.08
N LYS A 326 18.33 10.89 0.58
CA LYS A 326 18.19 11.96 1.59
C LYS A 326 17.94 11.43 3.01
N LEU A 327 17.89 10.11 3.22
CA LEU A 327 17.60 9.51 4.54
C LEU A 327 18.49 10.06 5.66
N ASN A 328 19.80 10.07 5.45
CA ASN A 328 20.74 10.60 6.43
C ASN A 328 20.49 12.07 6.74
N GLU A 329 20.06 12.86 5.76
CA GLU A 329 19.70 14.27 5.95
C GLU A 329 18.49 14.38 6.89
N TYR A 330 17.41 13.64 6.62
CA TYR A 330 16.20 13.66 7.44
C TYR A 330 16.47 13.23 8.88
N GLU A 331 17.18 12.11 9.05
CA GLU A 331 17.48 11.58 10.38
C GLU A 331 18.45 12.48 11.16
N SER A 332 19.44 13.08 10.49
CA SER A 332 20.36 14.03 11.13
C SER A 332 19.63 15.28 11.59
N PHE A 333 18.69 15.79 10.77
CA PHE A 333 17.87 16.93 11.12
C PHE A 333 16.94 16.61 12.30
N ALA A 334 16.31 15.44 12.32
CA ALA A 334 15.48 15.01 13.46
C ALA A 334 16.29 14.97 14.77
N ARG A 335 17.50 14.42 14.73
CA ARG A 335 18.42 14.42 15.89
C ARG A 335 18.83 15.84 16.32
N GLU A 336 19.09 16.74 15.36
CA GLU A 336 19.40 18.15 15.65
C GLU A 336 18.26 18.81 16.44
N ILE A 337 17.02 18.61 16.01
CA ILE A 337 15.83 19.20 16.65
C ILE A 337 15.61 18.62 18.06
N GLN A 338 15.77 17.30 18.22
CA GLN A 338 15.69 16.66 19.54
C GLN A 338 16.78 17.20 20.48
N ASN A 339 18.02 17.33 20.01
CA ASN A 339 19.13 17.88 20.80
C ASN A 339 18.94 19.36 21.17
N ALA A 340 18.18 20.11 20.36
CA ALA A 340 17.81 21.49 20.66
C ALA A 340 16.71 21.61 21.75
N GLY A 341 16.21 20.49 22.28
CA GLY A 341 15.17 20.47 23.32
C GLY A 341 13.76 20.82 22.79
N ILE A 342 13.57 20.76 21.48
CA ILE A 342 12.27 20.98 20.83
C ILE A 342 11.45 19.68 20.93
N ASP A 343 10.29 19.76 21.55
CA ASP A 343 9.38 18.60 21.74
C ASP A 343 8.10 18.68 20.90
N ARG A 344 7.94 19.75 20.11
CA ARG A 344 6.77 20.01 19.27
C ARG A 344 7.15 20.48 17.88
N VAL A 345 6.36 20.06 16.90
CA VAL A 345 6.41 20.53 15.51
C VAL A 345 5.02 20.94 15.09
N LEU A 346 4.87 22.11 14.50
CA LEU A 346 3.62 22.53 13.86
C LEU A 346 3.85 22.76 12.36
N VAL A 347 3.18 21.96 11.54
CA VAL A 347 3.19 22.12 10.08
C VAL A 347 2.15 23.16 9.69
N LEU A 348 2.61 24.28 9.15
CA LEU A 348 1.80 25.32 8.52
C LEU A 348 1.72 24.99 7.03
N GLY A 349 0.65 24.32 6.61
CA GLY A 349 0.55 23.76 5.27
C GLY A 349 -0.89 23.55 4.80
N MET A 350 -1.06 23.37 3.49
CA MET A 350 -2.36 23.08 2.87
C MET A 350 -2.26 21.93 1.88
N GLY A 351 -3.32 21.12 1.81
CA GLY A 351 -3.43 20.03 0.86
C GLY A 351 -2.25 19.05 0.97
N GLY A 352 -1.55 18.83 -0.14
CA GLY A 352 -0.45 17.85 -0.20
C GLY A 352 0.74 18.22 0.68
N SER A 353 0.86 19.50 1.07
CA SER A 353 1.91 20.00 1.96
C SER A 353 1.62 19.76 3.45
N SER A 354 0.46 19.22 3.82
CA SER A 354 0.10 18.94 5.23
C SER A 354 -0.57 17.59 5.44
N LEU A 355 -1.36 17.07 4.49
CA LEU A 355 -2.16 15.87 4.67
C LEU A 355 -1.34 14.62 4.97
N THR A 356 -0.22 14.42 4.28
CA THR A 356 0.67 13.28 4.56
C THR A 356 1.25 13.33 5.97
N ALA A 357 1.66 14.52 6.43
CA ALA A 357 2.16 14.72 7.78
C ALA A 357 1.07 14.44 8.83
N GLU A 358 -0.19 14.82 8.55
CA GLU A 358 -1.33 14.50 9.41
C GLU A 358 -1.57 12.98 9.50
N VAL A 359 -1.55 12.29 8.35
CA VAL A 359 -1.71 10.83 8.29
C VAL A 359 -0.67 10.14 9.16
N PHE A 360 0.60 10.52 9.04
CA PHE A 360 1.65 9.94 9.88
C PHE A 360 1.49 10.31 11.35
N SER A 361 1.17 11.57 11.66
CA SER A 361 0.96 12.00 13.05
C SER A 361 -0.14 11.21 13.74
N LEU A 362 -1.26 10.94 13.06
CA LEU A 362 -2.39 10.25 13.64
C LEU A 362 -2.20 8.72 13.66
N LEU A 363 -1.56 8.14 12.64
CA LEU A 363 -1.25 6.70 12.60
C LEU A 363 -0.21 6.28 13.64
N PHE A 364 0.70 7.19 13.98
CA PHE A 364 1.85 6.94 14.85
C PHE A 364 1.86 7.86 16.08
N ASP A 365 0.69 8.29 16.58
CA ASP A 365 0.54 9.17 17.77
C ASP A 365 1.14 8.58 19.07
N HIS A 366 1.46 7.28 19.06
CA HIS A 366 2.21 6.59 20.12
C HIS A 366 3.56 6.05 19.60
N GLY A 367 4.15 6.76 18.65
CA GLY A 367 5.43 6.44 18.03
C GLY A 367 6.61 6.51 19.01
N PRO A 368 7.82 6.14 18.56
CA PRO A 368 8.99 6.02 19.42
C PRO A 368 9.55 7.37 19.88
N SER A 369 9.18 8.48 19.23
CA SER A 369 9.61 9.83 19.61
C SER A 369 8.65 10.44 20.64
N SER A 370 9.19 11.19 21.61
CA SER A 370 8.39 12.05 22.48
C SER A 370 7.90 13.32 21.78
N LEU A 371 8.41 13.61 20.57
CA LEU A 371 8.08 14.79 19.79
C LEU A 371 6.66 14.66 19.22
N LYS A 372 5.85 15.71 19.38
CA LYS A 372 4.49 15.79 18.81
C LYS A 372 4.47 16.60 17.52
N VAL A 373 3.80 16.08 16.49
CA VAL A 373 3.56 16.81 15.24
C VAL A 373 2.10 17.26 15.21
N GLY A 374 1.87 18.53 14.89
CA GLY A 374 0.54 19.10 14.69
C GLY A 374 0.42 19.73 13.31
N ILE A 375 -0.81 19.92 12.87
CA ILE A 375 -1.13 20.50 11.57
C ILE A 375 -2.02 21.72 11.76
N LEU A 376 -1.64 22.83 11.12
CA LEU A 376 -2.52 23.98 10.95
C LEU A 376 -2.78 24.18 9.45
N ASP A 377 -3.91 23.65 9.01
CA ASP A 377 -4.45 23.73 7.65
C ASP A 377 -5.81 24.43 7.63
N SER A 378 -5.99 25.40 8.54
CA SER A 378 -7.18 26.24 8.61
C SER A 378 -6.83 27.69 8.94
N THR A 379 -7.70 28.60 8.50
CA THR A 379 -7.71 30.03 8.83
C THR A 379 -8.78 30.36 9.87
N GLU A 380 -9.46 29.36 10.41
CA GLU A 380 -10.50 29.55 11.41
C GLU A 380 -9.87 30.05 12.73
N PRO A 381 -10.34 31.19 13.29
CA PRO A 381 -9.72 31.80 14.47
C PRO A 381 -9.54 30.89 15.69
N ALA A 382 -10.51 30.04 16.03
CA ALA A 382 -10.41 29.16 17.19
C ALA A 382 -9.32 28.10 16.98
N GLN A 383 -9.19 27.53 15.78
CA GLN A 383 -8.11 26.60 15.44
C GLN A 383 -6.73 27.26 15.46
N VAL A 384 -6.60 28.49 14.96
CA VAL A 384 -5.33 29.24 15.03
C VAL A 384 -4.95 29.50 16.49
N ALA A 385 -5.91 29.88 17.33
CA ALA A 385 -5.69 30.11 18.76
C ALA A 385 -5.31 28.82 19.50
N GLU A 386 -5.98 27.71 19.19
CA GLU A 386 -5.66 26.40 19.75
C GLU A 386 -4.25 25.95 19.34
N ALA A 387 -3.89 26.12 18.06
CA ALA A 387 -2.54 25.85 17.58
C ALA A 387 -1.51 26.72 18.33
N ALA A 388 -1.78 28.02 18.53
CA ALA A 388 -0.90 28.92 19.27
C ALA A 388 -0.69 28.47 20.73
N LYS A 389 -1.75 27.99 21.38
CA LYS A 389 -1.71 27.47 22.75
C LYS A 389 -0.95 26.14 22.84
N ASN A 390 -1.19 25.24 21.88
CA ASN A 390 -0.63 23.89 21.87
C ASN A 390 0.79 23.84 21.31
N TYR A 391 1.22 24.86 20.58
CA TYR A 391 2.53 24.93 19.93
C TYR A 391 3.21 26.27 20.22
N PRO A 392 3.58 26.54 21.50
CA PRO A 392 4.22 27.78 21.88
C PRO A 392 5.67 27.83 21.36
N PRO A 393 6.20 29.02 21.00
CA PRO A 393 7.49 29.13 20.32
C PRO A 393 8.67 28.50 21.06
N ASP A 394 8.73 28.62 22.38
CA ASP A 394 9.84 28.15 23.22
C ASP A 394 10.08 26.62 23.14
N LYS A 395 9.11 25.86 22.65
CA LYS A 395 9.19 24.40 22.52
C LYS A 395 8.95 23.87 21.10
N THR A 396 8.68 24.78 20.15
CA THR A 396 8.12 24.40 18.85
C THR A 396 9.05 24.75 17.70
N LEU A 397 9.15 23.81 16.76
CA LEU A 397 9.58 24.06 15.39
C LEU A 397 8.37 24.23 14.45
N TYR A 398 8.29 25.35 13.74
CA TYR A 398 7.27 25.60 12.74
C TYR A 398 7.78 25.23 11.35
N ILE A 399 7.09 24.32 10.65
CA ILE A 399 7.40 23.99 9.27
C ILE A 399 6.45 24.78 8.37
N VAL A 400 6.98 25.77 7.65
CA VAL A 400 6.25 26.51 6.63
C VAL A 400 6.31 25.72 5.33
N ALA A 401 5.23 25.00 5.01
CA ALA A 401 5.17 24.07 3.90
C ALA A 401 4.28 24.62 2.77
N SER A 402 4.90 25.12 1.70
CA SER A 402 4.18 25.60 0.51
C SER A 402 5.03 25.41 -0.73
N LYS A 403 4.56 24.58 -1.66
CA LYS A 403 5.24 24.35 -2.93
C LYS A 403 5.42 25.64 -3.74
N SER A 404 4.37 26.44 -3.90
CA SER A 404 4.43 27.73 -4.60
C SER A 404 5.07 28.88 -3.80
N GLY A 405 5.20 28.71 -2.49
CA GLY A 405 5.76 29.72 -1.58
C GLY A 405 4.86 30.92 -1.29
N GLY A 406 3.58 30.88 -1.72
CA GLY A 406 2.66 32.02 -1.63
C GLY A 406 1.20 31.66 -1.32
N THR A 407 0.95 30.46 -0.79
CA THR A 407 -0.40 30.04 -0.35
C THR A 407 -0.89 30.95 0.77
N ALA A 408 -2.02 31.65 0.58
CA ALA A 408 -2.47 32.73 1.45
C ALA A 408 -2.66 32.29 2.90
N GLU A 409 -3.22 31.09 3.11
CA GLU A 409 -3.48 30.53 4.42
C GLU A 409 -2.18 30.21 5.18
N VAL A 410 -1.21 29.64 4.46
CA VAL A 410 0.12 29.33 5.01
C VAL A 410 0.84 30.61 5.40
N MET A 411 0.76 31.64 4.57
CA MET A 411 1.40 32.93 4.85
C MET A 411 0.73 33.68 6.01
N ALA A 412 -0.60 33.64 6.12
CA ALA A 412 -1.33 34.22 7.24
C ALA A 412 -0.96 33.55 8.57
N ALA A 413 -0.93 32.21 8.59
CA ALA A 413 -0.46 31.46 9.75
C ALA A 413 1.00 31.78 10.07
N PHE A 414 1.87 31.77 9.06
CA PHE A 414 3.28 32.12 9.23
C PHE A 414 3.46 33.51 9.85
N ASP A 415 2.78 34.55 9.35
CA ASP A 415 2.93 35.90 9.90
C ASP A 415 2.48 36.00 11.36
N PHE A 416 1.42 35.27 11.73
CA PHE A 416 0.97 35.15 13.12
C PHE A 416 2.04 34.49 14.01
N PHE A 417 2.54 33.31 13.63
CA PHE A 417 3.56 32.59 14.41
C PHE A 417 4.93 33.27 14.38
N TRP A 418 5.26 34.00 13.31
CA TRP A 418 6.45 34.83 13.21
C TRP A 418 6.42 35.98 14.23
N LYS A 419 5.25 36.63 14.40
CA LYS A 419 5.08 37.62 15.47
C LYS A 419 5.15 36.96 16.85
N LEU A 420 4.49 35.81 17.04
CA LEU A 420 4.43 35.09 18.31
C LEU A 420 5.81 34.65 18.80
N SER A 421 6.65 34.15 17.89
CA SER A 421 8.04 33.75 18.13
C SER A 421 9.02 34.93 18.28
N LYS A 422 8.53 36.17 18.35
CA LYS A 422 9.35 37.39 18.40
C LYS A 422 10.32 37.51 17.21
N LYS A 423 9.91 37.00 16.05
CA LYS A 423 10.67 37.07 14.78
C LYS A 423 12.00 36.31 14.81
N ASP A 424 12.05 35.19 15.53
CA ASP A 424 13.23 34.32 15.57
C ASP A 424 13.13 33.20 14.53
N GLY A 425 14.00 33.27 13.51
CA GLY A 425 14.13 32.27 12.44
C GLY A 425 14.56 30.89 12.90
N SER A 426 15.18 30.77 14.08
CA SER A 426 15.66 29.50 14.62
C SER A 426 14.52 28.50 14.90
N HIS A 427 13.29 29.00 15.01
CA HIS A 427 12.06 28.20 15.17
C HIS A 427 11.40 27.79 13.86
N PHE A 428 11.94 28.17 12.70
CA PHE A 428 11.27 27.95 11.41
C PHE A 428 12.10 27.12 10.44
N VAL A 429 11.38 26.29 9.69
CA VAL A 429 11.85 25.55 8.52
C VAL A 429 10.97 25.90 7.34
N ALA A 430 11.54 25.99 6.15
CA ALA A 430 10.76 26.06 4.91
C ALA A 430 10.88 24.75 4.12
N THR A 431 9.75 24.23 3.65
CA THR A 431 9.70 23.16 2.64
C THR A 431 8.97 23.71 1.42
N THR A 432 9.69 23.90 0.32
CA THR A 432 9.21 24.64 -0.84
C THR A 432 9.99 24.27 -2.11
N ASP A 433 9.46 24.58 -3.29
CA ASP A 433 10.20 24.42 -4.54
C ASP A 433 11.38 25.41 -4.60
N PRO A 434 12.45 25.09 -5.36
CA PRO A 434 13.56 26.01 -5.58
C PRO A 434 13.11 27.32 -6.26
N GLY A 435 13.73 28.44 -5.89
CA GLY A 435 13.52 29.76 -6.49
C GLY A 435 12.25 30.50 -6.05
N THR A 436 11.52 30.00 -5.06
CA THR A 436 10.25 30.59 -4.61
C THR A 436 10.42 31.80 -3.69
N SER A 437 9.35 32.57 -3.51
CA SER A 437 9.28 33.66 -2.52
C SER A 437 9.48 33.17 -1.09
N LEU A 438 9.03 31.95 -0.78
CA LEU A 438 9.21 31.37 0.55
C LEU A 438 10.67 30.99 0.79
N GLU A 439 11.38 30.45 -0.20
CA GLU A 439 12.82 30.22 -0.09
C GLU A 439 13.58 31.54 0.18
N ALA A 440 13.32 32.57 -0.63
CA ALA A 440 13.95 33.88 -0.46
C ALA A 440 13.66 34.49 0.93
N LEU A 441 12.42 34.34 1.40
CA LEU A 441 11.99 34.79 2.71
C LEU A 441 12.69 34.01 3.85
N ALA A 442 12.78 32.70 3.73
CA ALA A 442 13.45 31.83 4.71
C ALA A 442 14.93 32.19 4.84
N ARG A 443 15.63 32.43 3.72
CA ARG A 443 17.02 32.92 3.72
C ARG A 443 17.13 34.29 4.39
N LYS A 444 16.26 35.24 4.03
CA LYS A 444 16.26 36.59 4.60
C LYS A 444 15.98 36.60 6.11
N ARG A 445 15.14 35.68 6.59
CA ARG A 445 14.70 35.58 7.99
C ARG A 445 15.51 34.56 8.80
N ASN A 446 16.63 34.05 8.25
CA ASN A 446 17.52 33.08 8.91
C ASN A 446 16.78 31.86 9.46
N PHE A 447 15.91 31.26 8.65
CA PHE A 447 15.28 29.99 9.01
C PHE A 447 16.33 28.92 9.26
N ARG A 448 16.08 28.04 10.23
CA ARG A 448 16.99 26.96 10.63
C ARG A 448 17.37 26.07 9.45
N ARG A 449 16.40 25.75 8.59
CA ARG A 449 16.59 24.86 7.44
C ARG A 449 15.66 25.22 6.30
N ILE A 450 16.12 24.97 5.08
CA ILE A 450 15.32 24.99 3.85
C ILE A 450 15.45 23.62 3.20
N PHE A 451 14.33 22.93 3.05
CA PHE A 451 14.23 21.72 2.25
C PHE A 451 13.71 22.10 0.86
N SER A 452 14.63 22.13 -0.11
CA SER A 452 14.32 22.34 -1.53
C SER A 452 13.68 21.09 -2.10
N ALA A 453 12.36 21.15 -2.34
CA ALA A 453 11.56 20.05 -2.85
C ALA A 453 11.84 19.78 -4.34
N ASP A 454 11.38 18.62 -4.83
CA ASP A 454 11.39 18.30 -6.25
C ASP A 454 10.27 19.05 -6.98
N GLU A 455 10.64 20.02 -7.82
CA GLU A 455 9.68 20.81 -8.60
C GLU A 455 8.84 19.94 -9.55
N PHE A 456 9.37 18.78 -9.96
CA PHE A 456 8.72 17.82 -10.87
C PHE A 456 7.66 16.92 -10.22
N VAL A 457 7.39 17.11 -8.92
CA VAL A 457 6.36 16.37 -8.17
C VAL A 457 5.17 17.27 -7.86
N GLY A 458 3.98 16.90 -8.33
CA GLY A 458 2.74 17.60 -7.98
C GLY A 458 2.44 17.52 -6.46
N GLY A 459 1.78 18.54 -5.90
CA GLY A 459 1.56 18.63 -4.45
C GLY A 459 0.86 17.40 -3.84
N ARG A 460 -0.22 16.91 -4.45
CA ARG A 460 -0.93 15.69 -4.00
C ARG A 460 -0.19 14.37 -4.21
N TYR A 461 0.92 14.39 -4.96
CA TYR A 461 1.83 13.25 -5.19
C TYR A 461 3.15 13.40 -4.41
N SER A 462 3.20 14.32 -3.43
CA SER A 462 4.42 14.65 -2.68
C SER A 462 4.59 13.86 -1.39
N ALA A 463 3.78 12.81 -1.18
CA ALA A 463 3.75 12.05 0.07
C ALA A 463 5.12 11.45 0.44
N LEU A 464 5.83 10.89 -0.53
CA LEU A 464 7.14 10.26 -0.35
C LEU A 464 8.30 11.21 -0.73
N THR A 465 8.12 12.51 -0.48
CA THR A 465 9.13 13.56 -0.68
C THR A 465 9.39 14.33 0.63
N ASP A 466 10.15 15.42 0.58
CA ASP A 466 10.42 16.29 1.73
C ASP A 466 9.15 16.73 2.49
N PHE A 467 8.03 16.92 1.79
CA PHE A 467 6.75 17.33 2.40
C PHE A 467 6.20 16.29 3.38
N GLY A 468 6.36 14.99 3.10
CA GLY A 468 5.92 13.92 4.01
C GLY A 468 7.04 13.40 4.91
N LEU A 469 8.26 13.30 4.39
CA LEU A 469 9.37 12.61 5.06
C LEU A 469 10.08 13.46 6.11
N VAL A 470 10.11 14.79 5.97
CA VAL A 470 10.65 15.67 7.03
C VAL A 470 9.78 15.59 8.30
N PRO A 471 8.45 15.76 8.24
CA PRO A 471 7.59 15.52 9.41
C PRO A 471 7.67 14.09 9.94
N ALA A 472 7.74 13.07 9.07
CA ALA A 472 7.87 11.68 9.48
C ALA A 472 9.17 11.41 10.28
N ALA A 473 10.30 11.99 9.85
CA ALA A 473 11.57 11.89 10.55
C ALA A 473 11.50 12.51 11.95
N LEU A 474 10.88 13.70 12.06
CA LEU A 474 10.71 14.41 13.33
C LEU A 474 9.81 13.66 14.30
N LEU A 475 8.78 12.98 13.79
CA LEU A 475 7.93 12.07 14.53
C LEU A 475 8.65 10.76 14.94
N GLY A 476 9.86 10.52 14.44
CA GLY A 476 10.70 9.37 14.77
C GLY A 476 10.33 8.07 14.05
N LEU A 477 9.65 8.15 12.91
CA LEU A 477 9.34 6.97 12.12
C LEU A 477 10.63 6.31 11.61
N ASP A 478 10.62 4.97 11.53
CA ASP A 478 11.62 4.22 10.80
C ASP A 478 11.40 4.43 9.30
N LEU A 479 12.10 5.44 8.76
CA LEU A 479 11.97 5.80 7.36
C LEU A 479 12.50 4.71 6.42
N ASN A 480 13.49 3.92 6.83
CA ASN A 480 13.94 2.78 6.03
C ASN A 480 12.80 1.78 5.86
N ARG A 481 12.16 1.39 6.97
CA ARG A 481 11.01 0.49 6.91
C ARG A 481 9.85 1.07 6.10
N LEU A 482 9.52 2.34 6.27
CA LEU A 482 8.47 3.01 5.49
C LEU A 482 8.78 2.96 3.98
N LEU A 483 10.00 3.34 3.60
CA LEU A 483 10.45 3.33 2.21
C LEU A 483 10.61 1.91 1.65
N ASP A 484 10.91 0.90 2.47
CA ASP A 484 10.92 -0.51 2.05
C ASP A 484 9.53 -0.99 1.66
N ARG A 485 8.49 -0.57 2.39
CA ARG A 485 7.10 -0.87 2.02
C ARG A 485 6.69 -0.17 0.73
N ALA A 486 7.04 1.12 0.58
CA ALA A 486 6.80 1.87 -0.65
C ALA A 486 7.54 1.26 -1.86
N ASP A 487 8.81 0.94 -1.70
CA ASP A 487 9.65 0.36 -2.75
C ASP A 487 9.17 -1.04 -3.18
N TRP A 488 8.69 -1.84 -2.23
CA TRP A 488 8.05 -3.11 -2.54
C TRP A 488 6.84 -2.91 -3.46
N MET A 489 5.95 -1.96 -3.14
CA MET A 489 4.80 -1.66 -4.01
C MET A 489 5.24 -1.13 -5.37
N ARG A 490 6.22 -0.21 -5.39
CA ARG A 490 6.80 0.33 -6.62
C ARG A 490 7.30 -0.78 -7.54
N ALA A 491 8.01 -1.78 -6.98
CA ALA A 491 8.47 -2.93 -7.75
C ALA A 491 7.30 -3.76 -8.31
N GLN A 492 6.21 -3.94 -7.56
CA GLN A 492 4.98 -4.58 -8.04
C GLN A 492 4.25 -3.76 -9.11
N CYS A 493 4.52 -2.45 -9.17
CA CYS A 493 3.94 -1.52 -10.14
C CYS A 493 4.90 -1.16 -11.29
N SER A 494 6.05 -1.84 -11.41
CA SER A 494 7.09 -1.52 -12.41
C SER A 494 6.66 -1.85 -13.85
N GLU A 495 7.38 -1.31 -14.83
CA GLU A 495 7.03 -1.38 -16.26
C GLU A 495 6.90 -2.80 -16.84
N HIS A 496 7.60 -3.77 -16.24
CA HIS A 496 7.60 -5.16 -16.69
C HIS A 496 6.56 -6.03 -15.98
N ILE A 497 5.84 -5.48 -15.00
CA ILE A 497 4.77 -6.21 -14.33
C ILE A 497 3.51 -6.11 -15.20
N PRO A 498 2.94 -7.25 -15.65
CA PRO A 498 1.72 -7.23 -16.43
C PRO A 498 0.59 -6.49 -15.70
N ALA A 499 -0.25 -5.77 -16.43
CA ALA A 499 -1.34 -4.96 -15.87
C ALA A 499 -2.24 -5.77 -14.92
N ALA A 500 -2.50 -7.05 -15.23
CA ALA A 500 -3.29 -7.96 -14.40
C ALA A 500 -2.64 -8.33 -13.05
N ARG A 501 -1.31 -8.18 -12.92
CA ARG A 501 -0.56 -8.41 -11.68
C ARG A 501 -0.09 -7.12 -11.01
N ASN A 502 -0.25 -5.99 -11.68
CA ASN A 502 0.13 -4.68 -11.17
C ASN A 502 -1.01 -4.13 -10.28
N PRO A 503 -0.84 -4.06 -8.95
CA PRO A 503 -1.93 -3.74 -8.03
C PRO A 503 -2.45 -2.30 -8.20
N GLY A 504 -1.59 -1.37 -8.59
CA GLY A 504 -2.00 0.00 -8.91
C GLY A 504 -2.84 0.05 -10.20
N MET A 505 -2.43 -0.66 -11.25
CA MET A 505 -3.19 -0.76 -12.50
C MET A 505 -4.55 -1.43 -12.30
N ALA A 506 -4.59 -2.53 -11.55
CA ALA A 506 -5.83 -3.24 -11.25
C ALA A 506 -6.82 -2.35 -10.47
N LEU A 507 -6.36 -1.67 -9.41
CA LEU A 507 -7.21 -0.73 -8.66
C LEU A 507 -7.65 0.45 -9.55
N GLY A 508 -6.75 1.02 -10.34
CA GLY A 508 -7.07 2.11 -11.26
C GLY A 508 -8.09 1.70 -12.34
N ALA A 509 -7.97 0.47 -12.87
CA ALA A 509 -8.93 -0.10 -13.81
C ALA A 509 -10.31 -0.25 -13.16
N VAL A 510 -10.39 -0.77 -11.93
CA VAL A 510 -11.64 -0.88 -11.19
C VAL A 510 -12.27 0.50 -10.99
N LEU A 511 -11.52 1.49 -10.50
CA LEU A 511 -12.04 2.82 -10.22
C LEU A 511 -12.48 3.55 -11.51
N GLY A 512 -11.68 3.48 -12.57
CA GLY A 512 -11.98 4.08 -13.86
C GLY A 512 -13.22 3.47 -14.51
N GLU A 513 -13.29 2.14 -14.57
CA GLU A 513 -14.45 1.43 -15.14
C GLU A 513 -15.72 1.63 -14.30
N SER A 514 -15.60 1.66 -12.98
CA SER A 514 -16.72 1.98 -12.10
C SER A 514 -17.33 3.33 -12.47
N ALA A 515 -16.51 4.37 -12.58
CA ALA A 515 -16.98 5.71 -12.94
C ALA A 515 -17.59 5.77 -14.35
N LEU A 516 -17.00 5.08 -15.35
CA LEU A 516 -17.58 4.98 -16.69
C LEU A 516 -18.95 4.28 -16.71
N HIS A 517 -19.21 3.36 -15.78
CA HIS A 517 -20.47 2.64 -15.62
C HIS A 517 -21.45 3.33 -14.64
N GLY A 518 -21.19 4.59 -14.28
CA GLY A 518 -22.05 5.39 -13.41
C GLY A 518 -21.88 5.13 -11.91
N ARG A 519 -20.85 4.37 -11.52
CA ARG A 519 -20.41 4.15 -10.13
C ARG A 519 -19.25 5.05 -9.78
N ASP A 520 -19.48 6.36 -9.85
CA ASP A 520 -18.46 7.39 -9.66
C ASP A 520 -18.32 7.87 -8.20
N LYS A 521 -19.03 7.26 -7.25
CA LYS A 521 -18.96 7.60 -5.81
C LYS A 521 -18.13 6.55 -5.05
N LEU A 522 -16.85 6.86 -4.86
CA LEU A 522 -15.89 6.04 -4.12
C LEU A 522 -16.07 6.24 -2.62
N THR A 523 -16.72 5.29 -1.95
CA THR A 523 -16.89 5.31 -0.50
C THR A 523 -15.71 4.60 0.15
N VAL A 524 -14.89 5.36 0.88
CA VAL A 524 -13.71 4.81 1.58
C VAL A 524 -14.08 4.55 3.02
N VAL A 525 -14.17 3.26 3.35
CA VAL A 525 -14.37 2.76 4.72
C VAL A 525 -13.00 2.38 5.26
N ALA A 526 -12.74 2.70 6.52
CA ALA A 526 -11.47 2.39 7.16
C ALA A 526 -11.73 2.00 8.61
N ASP A 527 -10.99 1.00 9.09
CA ASP A 527 -10.94 0.75 10.53
C ASP A 527 -10.31 1.94 11.26
N ALA A 528 -10.68 2.16 12.52
CA ALA A 528 -10.32 3.34 13.28
C ALA A 528 -8.84 3.75 13.17
N PRO A 529 -7.84 2.83 13.30
CA PRO A 529 -6.43 3.21 13.14
C PRO A 529 -6.11 3.78 11.76
N LEU A 530 -6.76 3.31 10.70
CA LEU A 530 -6.50 3.69 9.31
C LEU A 530 -7.35 4.88 8.82
N SER A 531 -8.28 5.35 9.64
CA SER A 531 -9.18 6.45 9.28
C SER A 531 -8.49 7.71 8.74
N PRO A 532 -7.31 8.15 9.24
CA PRO A 532 -6.62 9.31 8.68
C PRO A 532 -6.29 9.18 7.20
N PHE A 533 -5.99 7.96 6.73
CA PHE A 533 -5.60 7.72 5.34
C PHE A 533 -6.73 7.97 4.35
N ALA A 534 -7.99 7.82 4.77
CA ALA A 534 -9.14 8.10 3.92
C ALA A 534 -9.18 9.57 3.47
N SER A 535 -8.74 10.52 4.30
CA SER A 535 -8.64 11.93 3.94
C SER A 535 -7.52 12.22 2.93
N TRP A 536 -6.43 11.43 2.95
CA TRP A 536 -5.39 11.53 1.94
C TRP A 536 -5.86 10.97 0.59
N ILE A 537 -6.57 9.83 0.60
CA ILE A 537 -7.22 9.26 -0.60
C ILE A 537 -8.24 10.25 -1.19
N GLU A 538 -8.96 10.99 -0.35
CA GLU A 538 -9.90 12.03 -0.80
C GLU A 538 -9.22 13.04 -1.72
N GLN A 539 -8.09 13.62 -1.28
CA GLN A 539 -7.40 14.62 -2.07
C GLN A 539 -6.89 14.03 -3.38
N ILE A 540 -6.15 12.92 -3.34
CA ILE A 540 -5.45 12.42 -4.53
C ILE A 540 -6.46 12.06 -5.63
N ILE A 541 -7.60 11.47 -5.27
CA ILE A 541 -8.66 11.09 -6.20
C ILE A 541 -9.44 12.31 -6.71
N ALA A 542 -9.95 13.16 -5.82
CA ALA A 542 -10.83 14.26 -6.20
C ALA A 542 -10.11 15.30 -7.05
N GLU A 543 -8.89 15.69 -6.64
CA GLU A 543 -8.14 16.75 -7.31
C GLU A 543 -7.53 16.27 -8.64
N SER A 544 -7.19 14.98 -8.75
CA SER A 544 -6.70 14.42 -10.01
C SER A 544 -7.84 14.20 -11.02
N SER A 545 -8.97 13.64 -10.60
CA SER A 545 -10.02 13.17 -11.54
C SER A 545 -11.11 14.20 -11.85
N GLY A 546 -11.37 15.15 -10.94
CA GLY A 546 -12.53 16.04 -10.97
C GLY A 546 -12.44 17.18 -11.98
N LYS A 547 -12.49 16.89 -13.28
CA LYS A 547 -12.25 17.83 -14.39
C LYS A 547 -13.16 17.56 -15.57
N ASN A 548 -13.41 18.60 -16.37
CA ASN A 548 -14.13 18.49 -17.66
C ASN A 548 -15.50 17.81 -17.55
N GLY A 549 -16.20 17.98 -16.42
CA GLY A 549 -17.50 17.36 -16.15
C GLY A 549 -17.42 15.87 -15.76
N LYS A 550 -16.22 15.33 -15.58
CA LYS A 550 -15.93 13.93 -15.19
C LYS A 550 -15.24 13.89 -13.84
N GLY A 551 -15.13 12.69 -13.27
CA GLY A 551 -14.30 12.41 -12.10
C GLY A 551 -14.90 11.33 -11.21
N ILE A 552 -14.13 10.94 -10.20
CA ILE A 552 -14.56 10.06 -9.12
C ILE A 552 -14.72 10.92 -7.86
N LEU A 553 -15.90 10.91 -7.24
CA LEU A 553 -16.15 11.57 -5.97
C LEU A 553 -15.72 10.64 -4.83
N PRO A 554 -14.66 10.96 -4.08
CA PRO A 554 -14.39 10.28 -2.83
C PRO A 554 -15.39 10.71 -1.76
N VAL A 555 -15.88 9.73 -1.00
CA VAL A 555 -16.79 9.89 0.13
C VAL A 555 -16.11 9.23 1.33
N PRO A 556 -15.09 9.88 1.93
CA PRO A 556 -14.32 9.29 3.00
C PRO A 556 -15.15 9.23 4.29
N LEU A 557 -14.98 8.14 5.04
CA LEU A 557 -15.48 7.97 6.41
C LEU A 557 -16.97 8.32 6.55
N GLU A 558 -17.79 7.96 5.56
CA GLU A 558 -19.23 8.08 5.66
C GLU A 558 -19.75 7.07 6.69
N PRO A 559 -20.52 7.48 7.72
CA PRO A 559 -21.08 6.54 8.69
C PRO A 559 -21.91 5.47 7.98
N LEU A 560 -21.62 4.19 8.24
CA LEU A 560 -22.31 3.10 7.55
C LEU A 560 -23.78 3.04 7.99
N GLY A 561 -24.71 3.01 7.02
CA GLY A 561 -26.15 2.90 7.23
C GLY A 561 -26.74 1.59 6.71
N ASP A 562 -28.07 1.52 6.63
CA ASP A 562 -28.76 0.40 5.99
C ASP A 562 -28.37 0.34 4.50
N VAL A 563 -28.14 -0.87 3.98
CA VAL A 563 -27.73 -1.10 2.59
C VAL A 563 -28.70 -0.46 1.57
N LYS A 564 -29.99 -0.31 1.92
CA LYS A 564 -31.03 0.31 1.07
C LYS A 564 -30.90 1.83 0.93
N GLU A 565 -30.11 2.47 1.79
CA GLU A 565 -29.84 3.91 1.72
C GLU A 565 -28.83 4.25 0.61
N TYR A 566 -28.04 3.28 0.15
CA TYR A 566 -27.03 3.49 -0.87
C TYR A 566 -27.61 3.35 -2.28
N GLY A 567 -27.13 4.20 -3.18
CA GLY A 567 -27.45 4.12 -4.60
C GLY A 567 -26.57 3.12 -5.35
N ASP A 568 -27.01 2.77 -6.56
CA ASP A 568 -26.22 1.97 -7.50
C ASP A 568 -25.02 2.73 -8.09
N ASP A 569 -24.77 3.97 -7.64
CA ASP A 569 -23.66 4.83 -8.01
C ASP A 569 -22.43 4.66 -7.09
N ARG A 570 -22.53 3.79 -6.07
CA ARG A 570 -21.44 3.50 -5.14
C ARG A 570 -20.49 2.42 -5.63
N ILE A 571 -19.22 2.63 -5.29
CA ILE A 571 -18.19 1.59 -5.11
C ILE A 571 -17.56 1.77 -3.74
N PHE A 572 -17.27 0.67 -3.04
CA PHE A 572 -16.69 0.70 -1.70
C PHE A 572 -15.25 0.18 -1.73
N VAL A 573 -14.37 0.90 -1.06
CA VAL A 573 -13.03 0.40 -0.72
C VAL A 573 -12.89 0.37 0.78
N TYR A 574 -12.57 -0.79 1.32
CA TYR A 574 -12.40 -1.02 2.74
C TYR A 574 -10.93 -1.21 3.11
N LEU A 575 -10.40 -0.27 3.88
CA LEU A 575 -9.07 -0.33 4.47
C LEU A 575 -9.15 -1.09 5.78
N ARG A 576 -8.82 -2.38 5.74
CA ARG A 576 -9.04 -3.32 6.84
C ARG A 576 -7.76 -3.58 7.63
N GLN A 577 -7.81 -3.39 8.93
CA GLN A 577 -6.77 -3.79 9.89
C GLN A 577 -7.34 -4.63 11.04
N THR A 578 -8.37 -4.13 11.72
CA THR A 578 -9.00 -4.78 12.88
C THR A 578 -10.18 -5.66 12.48
N GLY A 579 -10.83 -5.36 11.34
CA GLY A 579 -12.04 -6.05 10.88
C GLY A 579 -13.33 -5.55 11.55
N GLU A 580 -13.30 -4.39 12.24
CA GLU A 580 -14.47 -3.87 12.95
C GLU A 580 -15.67 -3.60 12.03
N ASN A 581 -15.41 -3.34 10.74
CA ASN A 581 -16.45 -3.11 9.74
C ASN A 581 -16.81 -4.34 8.89
N ASP A 582 -16.22 -5.52 9.14
CA ASP A 582 -16.37 -6.74 8.30
C ASP A 582 -17.85 -7.09 8.04
N LYS A 583 -18.69 -7.05 9.09
CA LYS A 583 -20.11 -7.38 8.98
C LYS A 583 -20.87 -6.43 8.06
N ALA A 584 -20.61 -5.13 8.16
CA ALA A 584 -21.28 -4.13 7.34
C ALA A 584 -20.80 -4.19 5.88
N ILE A 585 -19.51 -4.44 5.67
CA ILE A 585 -18.92 -4.64 4.34
C ILE A 585 -19.47 -5.90 3.66
N ALA A 586 -19.61 -7.00 4.39
CA ALA A 586 -20.25 -8.21 3.89
C ALA A 586 -21.72 -7.97 3.50
N ALA A 587 -22.46 -7.17 4.28
CA ALA A 587 -23.84 -6.80 3.95
C ALA A 587 -23.93 -5.99 2.65
N LEU A 588 -23.03 -5.03 2.43
CA LEU A 588 -22.95 -4.26 1.19
C LEU A 588 -22.63 -5.14 -0.02
N HIS A 589 -21.66 -6.04 0.12
CA HIS A 589 -21.31 -7.02 -0.91
C HIS A 589 -22.52 -7.92 -1.25
N ASN A 590 -23.21 -8.46 -0.25
CA ASN A 590 -24.38 -9.31 -0.44
C ASN A 590 -25.57 -8.55 -1.05
N ALA A 591 -25.63 -7.23 -0.88
CA ALA A 591 -26.60 -6.36 -1.55
C ALA A 591 -26.22 -6.03 -3.02
N GLY A 592 -25.07 -6.52 -3.51
CA GLY A 592 -24.62 -6.36 -4.89
C GLY A 592 -23.78 -5.10 -5.15
N HIS A 593 -23.36 -4.37 -4.11
CA HIS A 593 -22.41 -3.27 -4.28
C HIS A 593 -21.00 -3.82 -4.56
N PRO A 594 -20.24 -3.21 -5.49
CA PRO A 594 -18.84 -3.52 -5.65
C PRO A 594 -18.05 -3.13 -4.40
N VAL A 595 -17.30 -4.09 -3.87
CA VAL A 595 -16.48 -3.95 -2.66
C VAL A 595 -15.07 -4.42 -2.97
N ILE A 596 -14.09 -3.58 -2.66
CA ILE A 596 -12.66 -3.91 -2.68
C ILE A 596 -12.17 -3.87 -1.24
N GLN A 597 -11.57 -4.95 -0.76
CA GLN A 597 -10.96 -5.00 0.56
C GLN A 597 -9.44 -4.96 0.43
N LEU A 598 -8.82 -3.99 1.11
CA LEU A 598 -7.38 -3.82 1.17
C LEU A 598 -6.91 -4.14 2.60
N PRO A 599 -6.31 -5.32 2.83
CA PRO A 599 -5.76 -5.67 4.14
C PRO A 599 -4.46 -4.89 4.37
N ILE A 600 -4.43 -4.11 5.46
CA ILE A 600 -3.27 -3.33 5.90
C ILE A 600 -2.93 -3.83 7.30
N THR A 601 -1.93 -4.72 7.38
CA THR A 601 -1.60 -5.45 8.61
C THR A 601 -0.68 -4.67 9.53
N ASN A 602 0.06 -3.71 9.00
CA ASN A 602 1.03 -2.92 9.73
C ASN A 602 0.93 -1.44 9.33
N SER A 603 1.04 -0.51 10.28
CA SER A 603 0.96 0.93 9.97
C SER A 603 2.02 1.40 8.96
N TYR A 604 3.19 0.74 8.88
CA TYR A 604 4.20 1.04 7.85
C TYR A 604 3.78 0.63 6.42
N ASP A 605 2.79 -0.27 6.27
CA ASP A 605 2.21 -0.61 4.97
C ASP A 605 1.58 0.61 4.29
N ILE A 606 1.33 1.69 5.03
CA ILE A 606 0.86 2.96 4.47
C ILE A 606 1.78 3.50 3.36
N GLY A 607 3.10 3.27 3.45
CA GLY A 607 4.03 3.66 2.39
C GLY A 607 3.78 2.89 1.09
N ALA A 608 3.41 1.61 1.21
CA ALA A 608 3.01 0.79 0.07
C ALA A 608 1.68 1.27 -0.52
N GLU A 609 0.69 1.58 0.34
CA GLU A 609 -0.63 2.01 -0.12
C GLU A 609 -0.61 3.40 -0.76
N MET A 610 0.17 4.36 -0.23
CA MET A 610 0.36 5.66 -0.88
C MET A 610 0.80 5.49 -2.34
N TYR A 611 1.82 4.65 -2.57
CA TYR A 611 2.31 4.38 -3.93
C TYR A 611 1.28 3.66 -4.80
N ARG A 612 0.54 2.68 -4.24
CA ARG A 612 -0.54 1.98 -4.97
C ARG A 612 -1.62 2.95 -5.42
N TRP A 613 -2.06 3.84 -4.53
CA TRP A 613 -3.11 4.81 -4.79
C TRP A 613 -2.66 5.92 -5.75
N GLU A 614 -1.39 6.32 -5.74
CA GLU A 614 -0.83 7.22 -6.75
C GLU A 614 -0.94 6.61 -8.16
N ILE A 615 -0.48 5.37 -8.33
CA ILE A 615 -0.61 4.63 -9.61
C ILE A 615 -2.09 4.45 -9.99
N ALA A 616 -2.93 4.00 -9.06
CA ALA A 616 -4.35 3.77 -9.32
C ALA A 616 -5.07 5.05 -9.76
N THR A 617 -4.76 6.17 -9.13
CA THR A 617 -5.35 7.47 -9.46
C THR A 617 -5.01 7.88 -10.89
N VAL A 618 -3.74 7.82 -11.28
CA VAL A 618 -3.35 8.24 -12.64
C VAL A 618 -3.90 7.30 -13.70
N VAL A 619 -3.97 5.99 -13.43
CA VAL A 619 -4.58 5.01 -14.34
C VAL A 619 -6.09 5.27 -14.49
N ALA A 620 -6.81 5.50 -13.39
CA ALA A 620 -8.22 5.86 -13.45
C ALA A 620 -8.46 7.17 -14.23
N CYS A 621 -7.60 8.18 -14.06
CA CYS A 621 -7.69 9.43 -14.82
C CYS A 621 -7.43 9.22 -16.32
N SER A 622 -6.50 8.33 -16.69
CA SER A 622 -6.24 7.96 -18.08
C SER A 622 -7.48 7.31 -18.72
N ILE A 623 -8.13 6.39 -18.00
CA ILE A 623 -9.38 5.74 -18.45
C ILE A 623 -10.51 6.76 -18.60
N LEU A 624 -10.62 7.71 -17.68
CA LEU A 624 -11.61 8.79 -17.75
C LEU A 624 -11.29 9.82 -18.86
N GLY A 625 -10.05 9.85 -19.36
CA GLY A 625 -9.59 10.84 -20.32
C GLY A 625 -9.55 12.25 -19.72
N VAL A 626 -8.95 12.38 -18.53
CA VAL A 626 -8.70 13.66 -17.85
C VAL A 626 -7.23 13.76 -17.44
N ASN A 627 -6.71 14.98 -17.39
CA ASN A 627 -5.36 15.25 -16.93
C ASN A 627 -5.26 15.00 -15.40
N ALA A 628 -4.44 14.03 -14.99
CA ALA A 628 -4.28 13.67 -13.58
C ALA A 628 -3.49 14.71 -12.77
N PHE A 629 -2.75 15.61 -13.42
CA PHE A 629 -1.69 16.40 -12.79
C PHE A 629 -2.00 17.90 -12.68
N ASP A 630 -2.87 18.44 -13.53
CA ASP A 630 -3.30 19.84 -13.46
C ASP A 630 -4.41 20.06 -12.41
N GLN A 631 -4.85 21.33 -12.25
CA GLN A 631 -5.93 21.73 -11.33
C GLN A 631 -6.56 23.09 -11.73
N PRO A 632 -7.16 23.21 -12.92
CA PRO A 632 -7.60 24.51 -13.43
C PRO A 632 -8.78 25.12 -12.66
N ASN A 633 -9.56 24.32 -11.93
CA ASN A 633 -10.84 24.77 -11.37
C ASN A 633 -10.75 25.29 -9.93
N VAL A 634 -9.56 25.31 -9.33
CA VAL A 634 -9.34 25.97 -8.02
C VAL A 634 -8.99 27.46 -8.16
N GLU A 635 -8.57 27.91 -9.35
CA GLU A 635 -8.07 29.27 -9.55
C GLU A 635 -9.15 30.36 -9.47
N SER A 636 -10.41 30.06 -9.87
CA SER A 636 -11.52 31.01 -9.73
C SER A 636 -11.74 31.39 -8.25
N SER A 637 -11.84 30.40 -7.35
CA SER A 637 -12.01 30.65 -5.91
C SER A 637 -10.87 31.49 -5.34
N LYS A 638 -9.62 31.22 -5.73
CA LYS A 638 -8.45 32.00 -5.31
C LYS A 638 -8.52 33.44 -5.79
N LYS A 639 -8.85 33.65 -7.07
CA LYS A 639 -8.97 34.99 -7.67
C LYS A 639 -10.06 35.81 -6.99
N ILE A 640 -11.24 35.22 -6.77
CA ILE A 640 -12.36 35.91 -6.11
C ILE A 640 -11.99 36.24 -4.67
N THR A 641 -11.42 35.29 -3.93
CA THR A 641 -10.98 35.52 -2.54
C THR A 641 -9.98 36.67 -2.45
N LYS A 642 -8.96 36.70 -3.32
CA LYS A 642 -8.00 37.81 -3.39
C LYS A 642 -8.68 39.15 -3.66
N ALA A 643 -9.67 39.18 -4.56
CA ALA A 643 -10.43 40.39 -4.84
C ALA A 643 -11.26 40.86 -3.63
N LYS A 644 -11.86 39.93 -2.88
CA LYS A 644 -12.60 40.23 -1.63
C LYS A 644 -11.69 40.80 -0.54
N ILE A 645 -10.51 40.21 -0.37
CA ILE A 645 -9.48 40.71 0.55
C ILE A 645 -9.07 42.13 0.18
N ALA A 646 -8.75 42.38 -1.09
CA ALA A 646 -8.36 43.70 -1.57
C ALA A 646 -9.49 44.74 -1.45
N GLU A 647 -10.75 44.34 -1.63
CA GLU A 647 -11.90 45.22 -1.37
C GLU A 647 -12.04 45.54 0.12
N TYR A 648 -11.89 44.55 1.00
CA TYR A 648 -11.92 44.75 2.45
C TYR A 648 -10.81 45.71 2.90
N GLN A 649 -9.57 45.50 2.46
CA GLN A 649 -8.44 46.37 2.81
C GLN A 649 -8.66 47.84 2.39
N LYS A 650 -9.47 48.09 1.35
CA LYS A 650 -9.82 49.45 0.90
C LYS A 650 -11.03 50.06 1.62
N LYS A 651 -12.01 49.24 2.00
CA LYS A 651 -13.35 49.72 2.45
C LYS A 651 -13.69 49.36 3.89
N GLY A 652 -12.93 48.48 4.55
CA GLY A 652 -13.18 47.95 5.89
C GLY A 652 -14.37 47.01 6.01
N LYS A 653 -14.97 46.55 4.90
CA LYS A 653 -16.16 45.68 4.91
C LYS A 653 -16.19 44.70 3.74
N LEU A 654 -16.55 43.45 4.03
CA LEU A 654 -16.80 42.42 3.01
C LEU A 654 -18.20 42.58 2.38
N LYS A 655 -18.28 42.44 1.07
CA LYS A 655 -19.54 42.46 0.33
C LYS A 655 -20.11 41.04 0.20
N GLU A 656 -21.19 40.78 0.93
CA GLU A 656 -21.82 39.45 1.05
C GLU A 656 -23.01 39.20 0.10
N GLY A 657 -23.48 40.24 -0.60
CA GLY A 657 -24.67 40.16 -1.45
C GLY A 657 -25.99 40.38 -0.69
N LYS A 658 -27.12 40.28 -1.41
CA LYS A 658 -28.45 40.43 -0.81
C LYS A 658 -28.90 39.08 -0.23
N PRO A 659 -29.35 39.01 1.04
CA PRO A 659 -29.95 37.80 1.60
C PRO A 659 -31.15 37.35 0.78
N ALA A 660 -31.26 36.04 0.57
CA ALA A 660 -32.43 35.42 -0.04
C ALA A 660 -33.49 35.02 1.00
N TRP A 661 -33.08 34.82 2.25
CA TRP A 661 -33.95 34.60 3.41
C TRP A 661 -33.20 35.01 4.69
N LYS A 662 -33.93 35.51 5.70
CA LYS A 662 -33.36 35.91 7.00
C LYS A 662 -34.41 35.82 8.11
N GLN A 663 -34.09 35.15 9.22
CA GLN A 663 -34.90 35.09 10.43
C GLN A 663 -34.01 34.71 11.62
N ASP A 664 -34.31 35.19 12.83
CA ASP A 664 -33.65 34.79 14.08
C ASP A 664 -32.11 34.84 14.02
N GLY A 665 -31.56 35.88 13.37
CA GLY A 665 -30.12 36.05 13.17
C GLY A 665 -29.50 35.21 12.04
N VAL A 666 -30.13 34.08 11.66
CA VAL A 666 -29.69 33.25 10.55
C VAL A 666 -29.96 33.94 9.21
N THR A 667 -28.95 33.97 8.35
CA THR A 667 -29.04 34.57 7.02
C THR A 667 -28.70 33.56 5.94
N VAL A 668 -29.56 33.43 4.93
CA VAL A 668 -29.38 32.49 3.82
C VAL A 668 -29.20 33.23 2.51
N PHE A 669 -28.20 32.82 1.74
CA PHE A 669 -27.88 33.33 0.41
C PHE A 669 -28.03 32.21 -0.62
N SER A 670 -28.66 32.55 -1.75
CA SER A 670 -28.84 31.63 -2.87
C SER A 670 -28.93 32.45 -4.17
N PRO A 671 -28.37 31.96 -5.29
CA PRO A 671 -28.57 32.57 -6.60
C PRO A 671 -29.99 32.35 -7.14
N THR A 672 -30.72 31.38 -6.57
CA THR A 672 -32.11 31.09 -6.93
C THR A 672 -33.08 31.63 -5.88
N ALA A 673 -34.26 32.08 -6.32
CA ALA A 673 -35.30 32.53 -5.41
C ALA A 673 -35.63 31.43 -4.39
N ILE A 674 -35.63 31.80 -3.11
CA ILE A 674 -36.02 30.91 -2.01
C ILE A 674 -37.51 31.11 -1.77
N THR A 675 -38.26 30.00 -1.67
CA THR A 675 -39.67 30.02 -1.26
C THR A 675 -39.79 29.19 0.02
N GLY A 676 -40.18 29.77 1.14
CA GLY A 676 -40.32 29.04 2.40
C GLY A 676 -40.53 30.00 3.56
N THR A 677 -41.41 29.61 4.49
CA THR A 677 -41.74 30.39 5.68
C THR A 677 -40.77 30.16 6.83
N SER A 678 -40.05 29.02 6.84
CA SER A 678 -39.03 28.67 7.85
C SER A 678 -37.79 28.07 7.21
N LEU A 679 -36.66 28.07 7.95
CA LEU A 679 -35.39 27.49 7.49
C LEU A 679 -35.52 26.00 7.16
N GLN A 680 -36.29 25.22 7.93
CA GLN A 680 -36.56 23.81 7.65
C GLN A 680 -37.24 23.60 6.28
N VAL A 681 -38.19 24.46 5.92
CA VAL A 681 -38.86 24.43 4.60
C VAL A 681 -37.87 24.80 3.49
N VAL A 682 -36.99 25.78 3.73
CA VAL A 682 -35.94 26.17 2.78
C VAL A 682 -34.97 25.02 2.51
N LEU A 683 -34.44 24.39 3.56
CA LEU A 683 -33.53 23.24 3.47
C LEU A 683 -34.20 22.06 2.77
N SER A 684 -35.41 21.68 3.20
CA SER A 684 -36.15 20.56 2.63
C SER A 684 -36.42 20.75 1.13
N LYS A 685 -36.83 21.96 0.70
CA LYS A 685 -37.02 22.28 -0.72
C LYS A 685 -35.72 22.28 -1.51
N PHE A 686 -34.62 22.72 -0.90
CA PHE A 686 -33.31 22.66 -1.54
C PHE A 686 -32.88 21.20 -1.77
N LEU A 687 -32.97 20.35 -0.74
CA LEU A 687 -32.60 18.94 -0.80
C LEU A 687 -33.49 18.12 -1.75
N LYS A 688 -34.76 18.46 -1.92
CA LYS A 688 -35.63 17.84 -2.94
C LYS A 688 -35.09 17.99 -4.37
N LYS A 689 -34.22 18.98 -4.64
CA LYS A 689 -33.56 19.15 -5.93
C LYS A 689 -32.47 18.11 -6.22
N ALA A 690 -32.10 17.27 -5.24
CA ALA A 690 -31.14 16.18 -5.39
C ALA A 690 -31.73 14.96 -6.13
N ASN A 691 -33.06 14.80 -6.10
CA ASN A 691 -33.78 13.66 -6.68
C ASN A 691 -34.79 14.08 -7.77
N PRO A 692 -34.36 14.61 -8.93
CA PRO A 692 -35.30 14.79 -10.02
C PRO A 692 -35.82 13.42 -10.47
N SER A 693 -37.14 13.19 -10.42
CA SER A 693 -37.75 11.96 -10.93
C SER A 693 -37.35 11.74 -12.39
N THR A 694 -36.51 10.77 -12.66
CA THR A 694 -36.24 10.27 -14.01
C THR A 694 -37.10 9.04 -14.19
N GLY A 695 -38.09 9.10 -15.08
CA GLY A 695 -39.06 8.01 -15.35
C GLY A 695 -38.46 6.69 -15.87
N SER A 696 -37.15 6.46 -15.67
CA SER A 696 -36.36 5.28 -16.03
C SER A 696 -36.12 4.29 -14.88
N GLY A 697 -36.66 4.54 -13.68
CA GLY A 697 -36.51 3.64 -12.51
C GLY A 697 -35.11 3.64 -11.86
N ARG A 698 -34.09 4.23 -12.50
CA ARG A 698 -32.74 4.40 -11.97
C ARG A 698 -32.62 5.76 -11.28
N ARG A 699 -32.18 5.81 -10.02
CA ARG A 699 -31.98 7.07 -9.28
C ARG A 699 -30.93 7.93 -10.01
N PRO A 700 -31.16 9.23 -10.25
CA PRO A 700 -30.15 10.10 -10.87
C PRO A 700 -28.89 10.18 -9.99
N GLY A 701 -27.71 9.88 -10.54
CA GLY A 701 -26.43 9.92 -9.82
C GLY A 701 -25.99 11.35 -9.49
N GLY A 702 -26.34 11.82 -8.29
CA GLY A 702 -25.97 13.13 -7.76
C GLY A 702 -25.26 13.03 -6.41
N TYR A 703 -24.85 14.17 -5.85
CA TYR A 703 -24.34 14.23 -4.48
C TYR A 703 -24.68 15.55 -3.80
N VAL A 704 -24.59 15.54 -2.47
CA VAL A 704 -24.67 16.74 -1.63
C VAL A 704 -23.32 16.95 -0.96
N ALA A 705 -22.81 18.18 -0.97
CA ALA A 705 -21.58 18.55 -0.27
C ALA A 705 -21.88 19.58 0.82
N ILE A 706 -21.45 19.28 2.04
CA ILE A 706 -21.47 20.19 3.17
C ILE A 706 -20.09 20.83 3.31
N ASN A 707 -20.00 22.10 2.95
CA ASN A 707 -18.76 22.87 3.00
C ASN A 707 -18.80 23.80 4.22
N ALA A 708 -18.20 23.38 5.33
CA ALA A 708 -18.31 24.05 6.62
C ALA A 708 -17.08 24.92 6.92
N TYR A 709 -17.25 26.24 6.95
CA TYR A 709 -16.25 27.17 7.47
C TYR A 709 -16.51 27.38 8.97
N LEU A 710 -16.26 26.32 9.73
CA LEU A 710 -16.48 26.20 11.17
C LEU A 710 -15.21 25.63 11.83
N PRO A 711 -15.04 25.77 13.16
CA PRO A 711 -13.94 25.15 13.88
C PRO A 711 -13.91 23.63 13.67
N ARG A 712 -12.76 23.07 13.26
CA ARG A 712 -12.57 21.63 13.16
C ARG A 712 -12.24 21.07 14.54
N ASN A 713 -13.27 20.65 15.26
CA ASN A 713 -13.16 19.97 16.56
C ASN A 713 -14.09 18.75 16.59
N ALA A 714 -14.08 18.00 17.69
CA ALA A 714 -14.87 16.78 17.83
C ALA A 714 -16.39 17.04 17.73
N GLU A 715 -16.89 18.13 18.34
CA GLU A 715 -18.30 18.49 18.33
C GLU A 715 -18.80 18.81 16.92
N MET A 716 -18.07 19.67 16.20
CA MET A 716 -18.42 20.03 14.82
C MET A 716 -18.25 18.84 13.87
N SER A 717 -17.25 18.00 14.08
CA SER A 717 -17.06 16.78 13.29
C SER A 717 -18.25 15.84 13.46
N ASP A 718 -18.69 15.59 14.69
CA ASP A 718 -19.89 14.79 14.99
C ASP A 718 -21.15 15.41 14.38
N ALA A 719 -21.36 16.72 14.53
CA ALA A 719 -22.48 17.42 13.93
C ALA A 719 -22.52 17.25 12.40
N LEU A 720 -21.39 17.41 11.71
CA LEU A 720 -21.32 17.19 10.27
C LEU A 720 -21.57 15.74 9.87
N GLN A 721 -21.08 14.74 10.63
CA GLN A 721 -21.38 13.34 10.35
C GLN A 721 -22.87 13.02 10.52
N LYS A 722 -23.51 13.55 11.56
CA LYS A 722 -24.96 13.39 11.76
C LYS A 722 -25.76 14.06 10.63
N MET A 723 -25.37 15.26 10.20
CA MET A 723 -25.98 15.90 9.03
C MET A 723 -25.80 15.09 7.75
N ARG A 724 -24.62 14.48 7.52
CA ARG A 724 -24.39 13.59 6.37
C ARG A 724 -25.36 12.42 6.38
N SER A 725 -25.49 11.73 7.52
CA SER A 725 -26.40 10.60 7.69
C SER A 725 -27.86 11.00 7.46
N ALA A 726 -28.30 12.12 8.05
CA ALA A 726 -29.66 12.63 7.90
C ALA A 726 -29.99 13.01 6.43
N ILE A 727 -29.06 13.70 5.74
CA ILE A 727 -29.22 14.06 4.33
C ILE A 727 -29.21 12.81 3.44
N ARG A 728 -28.31 11.84 3.70
CA ARG A 728 -28.30 10.57 2.94
C ARG A 728 -29.61 9.83 3.12
N ALA A 729 -30.09 9.67 4.36
CA ALA A 729 -31.36 8.98 4.62
C ALA A 729 -32.54 9.66 3.91
N LYS A 730 -32.59 11.00 3.90
CA LYS A 730 -33.65 11.77 3.22
C LYS A 730 -33.55 11.79 1.70
N THR A 731 -32.35 11.68 1.13
CA THR A 731 -32.12 11.90 -0.30
C THR A 731 -31.65 10.66 -1.07
N GLY A 732 -31.11 9.64 -0.41
CA GLY A 732 -30.44 8.51 -1.05
C GLY A 732 -29.20 8.89 -1.89
N ASN A 733 -28.72 10.14 -1.81
CA ASN A 733 -27.53 10.61 -2.53
C ASN A 733 -26.28 10.42 -1.68
N ALA A 734 -25.12 10.38 -2.34
CA ALA A 734 -23.85 10.53 -1.63
C ALA A 734 -23.73 11.89 -0.94
N VAL A 735 -23.22 11.88 0.30
CA VAL A 735 -23.01 13.12 1.07
C VAL A 735 -21.56 13.24 1.51
N THR A 736 -20.89 14.29 1.04
CA THR A 736 -19.55 14.67 1.51
C THR A 736 -19.67 15.80 2.53
N ALA A 737 -18.74 15.86 3.49
CA ALA A 737 -18.59 17.01 4.37
C ALA A 737 -17.11 17.33 4.54
N GLY A 738 -16.77 18.61 4.51
CA GLY A 738 -15.40 19.07 4.66
C GLY A 738 -15.32 20.42 5.38
N PHE A 739 -14.25 20.58 6.14
CA PHE A 739 -13.94 21.85 6.80
C PHE A 739 -13.19 22.78 5.84
N GLY A 740 -13.63 24.03 5.76
CA GLY A 740 -12.98 25.08 4.99
C GLY A 740 -11.87 25.75 5.80
N PRO A 741 -10.81 26.27 5.14
CA PRO A 741 -10.54 26.20 3.71
C PRO A 741 -9.92 24.86 3.23
N ARG A 742 -9.62 23.90 4.12
CA ARG A 742 -8.96 22.62 3.79
C ARG A 742 -9.59 21.91 2.58
N PHE A 743 -10.92 21.75 2.54
CA PHE A 743 -11.57 21.06 1.42
C PHE A 743 -11.33 21.76 0.06
N GLN A 744 -11.03 23.06 0.04
CA GLN A 744 -10.73 23.76 -1.22
C GLN A 744 -9.47 23.20 -1.88
N HIS A 745 -8.55 22.63 -1.09
CA HIS A 745 -7.31 22.00 -1.52
C HIS A 745 -7.40 20.46 -1.60
N SER A 746 -8.55 19.85 -1.29
CA SER A 746 -8.81 18.42 -1.51
C SER A 746 -9.87 18.19 -2.59
N THR A 747 -11.11 18.59 -2.34
CA THR A 747 -12.28 18.35 -3.20
C THR A 747 -12.68 19.58 -4.01
N GLY A 748 -12.09 20.75 -3.74
CA GLY A 748 -12.40 22.01 -4.42
C GLY A 748 -12.32 21.91 -5.95
N GLN A 749 -11.29 21.25 -6.47
CA GLN A 749 -11.17 20.96 -7.90
C GLN A 749 -12.37 20.17 -8.44
N PHE A 750 -12.77 19.09 -7.77
CA PHE A 750 -13.93 18.27 -8.13
C PHE A 750 -15.25 19.04 -8.03
N HIS A 751 -15.44 19.81 -6.96
CA HIS A 751 -16.67 20.58 -6.73
C HIS A 751 -17.01 21.50 -7.91
N LYS A 752 -16.00 22.13 -8.53
CA LYS A 752 -16.19 23.02 -9.69
C LYS A 752 -16.00 22.34 -11.05
N GLY A 753 -15.06 21.40 -11.15
CA GLY A 753 -14.65 20.75 -12.40
C GLY A 753 -15.37 19.43 -12.72
N GLY A 754 -15.91 18.75 -11.72
CA GLY A 754 -16.56 17.44 -11.85
C GLY A 754 -17.99 17.50 -12.42
N PRO A 755 -18.75 16.39 -12.32
CA PRO A 755 -20.14 16.31 -12.77
C PRO A 755 -21.02 17.41 -12.16
N LYS A 756 -21.98 17.92 -12.95
CA LYS A 756 -22.82 19.07 -12.56
C LYS A 756 -23.96 18.74 -11.60
N ASN A 757 -24.28 17.46 -11.43
CA ASN A 757 -25.40 17.03 -10.59
C ASN A 757 -25.00 17.02 -9.10
N ALA A 758 -24.90 18.21 -8.52
CA ALA A 758 -24.46 18.41 -7.14
C ALA A 758 -25.22 19.53 -6.45
N LEU A 759 -25.51 19.35 -5.16
CA LEU A 759 -26.00 20.39 -4.27
C LEU A 759 -24.91 20.76 -3.25
N PHE A 760 -24.72 22.05 -3.01
CA PHE A 760 -23.74 22.55 -2.06
C PHE A 760 -24.43 23.31 -0.93
N ILE A 761 -24.11 22.95 0.31
CA ILE A 761 -24.51 23.66 1.52
C ILE A 761 -23.24 24.25 2.12
N VAL A 762 -23.07 25.57 2.00
CA VAL A 762 -21.94 26.29 2.58
C VAL A 762 -22.38 26.83 3.93
N ILE A 763 -21.74 26.39 5.02
CA ILE A 763 -22.07 26.82 6.38
C ILE A 763 -20.97 27.75 6.87
N THR A 764 -21.36 28.87 7.46
CA THR A 764 -20.45 29.87 8.02
C THR A 764 -21.04 30.41 9.32
N ALA A 765 -20.21 30.79 10.29
CA ALA A 765 -20.67 31.36 11.56
C ALA A 765 -19.86 32.61 11.92
N GLU A 766 -20.36 33.47 12.79
CA GLU A 766 -19.51 34.51 13.40
C GLU A 766 -18.54 33.84 14.38
N PRO A 767 -17.24 34.22 14.36
CA PRO A 767 -16.27 33.67 15.29
C PRO A 767 -16.48 34.27 16.70
N GLU A 768 -16.35 33.46 17.74
CA GLU A 768 -16.42 33.95 19.14
C GLU A 768 -15.28 34.91 19.48
N LYS A 769 -14.10 34.63 18.92
CA LYS A 769 -12.88 35.42 19.07
C LYS A 769 -12.20 35.54 17.72
N ASP A 770 -11.59 36.70 17.48
CA ASP A 770 -10.89 36.97 16.25
C ASP A 770 -9.50 37.55 16.52
N PHE A 771 -8.59 37.38 15.57
CA PHE A 771 -7.17 37.75 15.71
C PHE A 771 -6.69 38.45 14.43
N ASP A 772 -5.92 39.52 14.60
CA ASP A 772 -5.25 40.19 13.49
C ASP A 772 -4.24 39.26 12.83
N ILE A 773 -4.21 39.27 11.49
CA ILE A 773 -3.11 38.70 10.72
C ILE A 773 -2.06 39.81 10.56
N PRO A 774 -0.85 39.66 11.14
CA PRO A 774 0.16 40.70 11.05
C PRO A 774 0.47 41.03 9.58
N THR A 775 0.62 42.31 9.28
CA THR A 775 0.98 42.84 7.94
C THR A 775 -0.10 42.76 6.85
N GLU A 776 -1.20 42.05 7.06
CA GLU A 776 -2.28 41.89 6.05
C GLU A 776 -3.43 42.91 6.20
N GLY A 777 -3.52 43.62 7.32
CA GLY A 777 -4.59 44.62 7.53
C GLY A 777 -5.99 44.03 7.61
N LEU A 778 -6.10 42.76 8.01
CA LEU A 778 -7.35 42.04 8.23
C LEU A 778 -7.17 40.95 9.31
N THR A 779 -8.28 40.39 9.78
CA THR A 779 -8.33 39.35 10.81
C THR A 779 -8.52 37.95 10.23
N PHE A 780 -8.20 36.89 10.98
CA PHE A 780 -8.48 35.51 10.57
C PHE A 780 -9.97 35.26 10.28
N GLY A 781 -10.87 35.84 11.08
CA GLY A 781 -12.32 35.82 10.86
C GLY A 781 -12.73 36.47 9.54
N THR A 782 -12.09 37.59 9.19
CA THR A 782 -12.27 38.23 7.88
C THR A 782 -11.74 37.35 6.75
N LEU A 783 -10.56 36.74 6.92
CA LEU A 783 -9.95 35.87 5.92
C LEU A 783 -10.82 34.65 5.63
N ILE A 784 -11.26 33.91 6.65
CA ILE A 784 -12.09 32.72 6.46
C ILE A 784 -13.46 33.08 5.85
N ARG A 785 -14.05 34.24 6.24
CA ARG A 785 -15.26 34.77 5.61
C ARG A 785 -15.05 35.08 4.13
N ALA A 786 -13.93 35.71 3.78
CA ALA A 786 -13.57 36.01 2.39
C ALA A 786 -13.36 34.73 1.56
N GLN A 787 -12.75 33.69 2.13
CA GLN A 787 -12.59 32.38 1.49
C GLN A 787 -13.93 31.69 1.27
N ALA A 788 -14.83 31.74 2.25
CA ALA A 788 -16.19 31.19 2.12
C ALA A 788 -16.99 31.88 1.02
N LEU A 789 -16.89 33.21 0.91
CA LEU A 789 -17.50 33.98 -0.16
C LEU A 789 -16.87 33.67 -1.52
N GLY A 790 -15.54 33.56 -1.59
CA GLY A 790 -14.84 33.23 -2.82
C GLY A 790 -15.19 31.84 -3.35
N ASP A 791 -15.35 30.85 -2.48
CA ASP A 791 -15.83 29.52 -2.85
C ASP A 791 -17.30 29.54 -3.29
N TYR A 792 -18.17 30.21 -2.54
CA TYR A 792 -19.59 30.37 -2.88
C TYR A 792 -19.79 31.01 -4.26
N GLU A 793 -19.09 32.10 -4.55
CA GLU A 793 -19.16 32.77 -5.85
C GLU A 793 -18.55 31.92 -6.97
N ALA A 794 -17.45 31.22 -6.72
CA ALA A 794 -16.87 30.29 -7.70
C ALA A 794 -17.80 29.10 -8.02
N LEU A 795 -18.54 28.59 -7.03
CA LEU A 795 -19.57 27.57 -7.25
C LEU A 795 -20.70 28.11 -8.15
N ILE A 796 -21.10 29.36 -7.96
CA ILE A 796 -22.09 30.02 -8.84
C ILE A 796 -21.53 30.19 -10.26
N GLU A 797 -20.28 30.65 -10.42
CA GLU A 797 -19.60 30.74 -11.72
C GLU A 797 -19.54 29.38 -12.43
N ALA A 798 -19.28 28.31 -11.68
CA ALA A 798 -19.30 26.92 -12.14
C ALA A 798 -20.72 26.34 -12.34
N LYS A 799 -21.76 27.18 -12.24
CA LYS A 799 -23.18 26.85 -12.42
C LYS A 799 -23.66 25.75 -11.48
N ARG A 800 -23.17 25.74 -10.24
CA ARG A 800 -23.59 24.81 -9.20
C ARG A 800 -24.82 25.30 -8.45
N LYS A 801 -25.62 24.36 -7.94
CA LYS A 801 -26.73 24.66 -7.04
C LYS A 801 -26.16 24.80 -5.63
N VAL A 802 -26.13 26.02 -5.11
CA VAL A 802 -25.51 26.31 -3.81
C VAL A 802 -26.44 27.11 -2.91
N LEU A 803 -26.42 26.76 -1.62
CA LEU A 803 -27.07 27.47 -0.53
C LEU A 803 -25.99 27.84 0.48
N ARG A 804 -25.79 29.14 0.76
CA ARG A 804 -24.91 29.57 1.86
C ARG A 804 -25.75 29.95 3.06
N ILE A 805 -25.50 29.32 4.20
CA ILE A 805 -26.17 29.56 5.47
C ILE A 805 -25.15 30.20 6.40
N HIS A 806 -25.49 31.39 6.88
CA HIS A 806 -24.70 32.13 7.83
C HIS A 806 -25.42 32.15 9.19
N LEU A 807 -24.76 31.57 10.18
CA LEU A 807 -25.21 31.42 11.56
C LEU A 807 -24.69 32.55 12.45
N PRO A 808 -25.47 33.00 13.46
CA PRO A 808 -25.02 34.03 14.39
C PRO A 808 -23.95 33.54 15.37
N SER A 809 -23.86 32.25 15.64
CA SER A 809 -22.77 31.61 16.38
C SER A 809 -22.44 30.23 15.82
N VAL A 810 -21.32 29.64 16.26
CA VAL A 810 -20.95 28.26 15.90
C VAL A 810 -21.91 27.23 16.51
N GLU A 811 -22.42 27.49 17.72
CA GLU A 811 -23.32 26.58 18.45
C GLU A 811 -24.66 26.36 17.72
N ASP A 812 -25.09 27.36 16.95
CA ASP A 812 -26.31 27.32 16.15
C ASP A 812 -26.29 26.25 15.05
N VAL A 813 -25.16 25.59 14.79
CA VAL A 813 -25.13 24.44 13.87
C VAL A 813 -26.10 23.34 14.32
N LYS A 814 -26.35 23.21 15.64
CA LYS A 814 -27.28 22.23 16.22
C LYS A 814 -28.70 22.39 15.67
N MET A 815 -29.16 23.63 15.44
CA MET A 815 -30.50 23.86 14.88
C MET A 815 -30.63 23.32 13.45
N LEU A 816 -29.54 23.37 12.66
CA LEU A 816 -29.53 22.80 11.30
C LEU A 816 -29.66 21.29 11.36
N LEU A 817 -29.03 20.65 12.33
CA LEU A 817 -29.12 19.21 12.54
C LEU A 817 -30.55 18.81 12.93
N GLU A 818 -31.16 19.48 13.91
CA GLU A 818 -32.54 19.21 14.33
C GLU A 818 -33.54 19.34 13.16
N MET A 819 -33.35 20.35 12.29
CA MET A 819 -34.17 20.53 11.09
C MET A 819 -33.94 19.46 10.01
N LEU A 820 -32.77 18.82 10.01
CA LEU A 820 -32.44 17.73 9.10
C LEU A 820 -32.90 16.37 9.64
N GLU A 821 -33.04 16.20 10.96
CA GLU A 821 -33.57 15.00 11.59
C GLU A 821 -35.11 14.99 11.63
N GLY A 822 -35.74 16.15 11.87
CA GLY A 822 -37.20 16.34 11.78
C GLY A 822 -37.71 16.44 10.35
#